data_AF-A0A3B0W5K0-F1
#
_entry.id   AF-A0A3B0W5K0-F1
#
_cell.length_a   1.000
_cell.length_b   1.000
_cell.length_c   1.000
_cell.angle_alpha   90.00
_cell.angle_beta   90.00
_cell.angle_gamma   90.00
#
_symmetry.space_group_name_H-M   'P 1'
#
loop_
_entity.id
_entity.type
_entity.pdbx_description
1 polymer ?
#
loop_
_entity_poly.entity_id
_entity_poly.type
_entity_poly.pdbx_seq_one_letter_code
_entity_poly.pdbx_strand_id
1 'polypeptide(L)'
;MKKSLLTTLLVGVVCLWPAMAPAWGNGGSWNNWSGMDKTAWRAGDNHSTSGKENNKSGKWGKRESDKKYCSMSREKGLLKLLRQLNQPFSTIKSMRGGLSEARWKYNMIMKLRKYDDCRAEDALRMLSKENICEERGEGDVFCVKWAADSALQEAKARADLKKLTPGTAIKEQLKIIRKYTKQPYINDFALNKIAAYLEKEAAGRPQIFIPLLVELFPHMPETEKLARRYPKPADKGLKKLLTSADQNQLWWGITLARYLKKTSFMQQIYNIAFAQKGHIDYTNQPAIDSIQTAAKNYLRALQPESLPYIKRITGSKTVFNYCSSAAKGCKTSRMINRYLDDLAANADGYAVTKSIGRTSGAKGNGTDSREIRAILITRNASWRDDHGKPTVVITGAIHGNEWATPEVCLGIAEYLLENKDNSAPATDDMGDLINKDAVQAAAGIKPGTPIVPRLTNIRDLLKTIQIIIIPVLNPDGYDFSHTAAGRKSYYGAGWRPNRRDTALTDKKEICYRRDGTPYASPPAGVEHCFLADYDASEAGDGSDLSEEEVMVCESVDQKTLRLFDSSLNVSSDKMFEAIYSSTNPARVVCATGQRRVWKEKWTADNDKAAVKRATALADGYIQNSHGVDINRNFQYKWDVVKNQENLFIRSRSPSSRVYRGRAKASEQETRAMERLIAQKNVVALIDYHSGSTQVLYPYAYSTKQRPDRKLLSRWHEKDYQVFRQVADKIAALLNRHDRGDKSIVGYTAAQNYNDTNVASGVARDCYYQTEGVAALNIEVHNRRYTYEHEEFKKIVPEICKTNVPGAIWFLFWAAELKM
;
A
#
# COMPACT_ATOMS: atom_id res chain seq x y z
N MET A 1 -47.45 -24.68 -32.32
CA MET A 1 -48.76 -23.97 -32.44
C MET A 1 -48.52 -22.48 -32.26
N LYS A 2 -48.94 -21.69 -33.27
CA LYS A 2 -49.46 -20.29 -33.29
C LYS A 2 -49.10 -19.40 -32.08
N LYS A 3 -48.69 -18.13 -32.17
CA LYS A 3 -48.74 -17.08 -33.22
C LYS A 3 -48.03 -15.84 -32.59
N SER A 4 -47.08 -15.16 -33.27
CA SER A 4 -47.30 -13.95 -34.11
C SER A 4 -47.39 -12.64 -33.31
N LEU A 5 -46.82 -11.48 -33.69
CA LEU A 5 -46.10 -11.00 -34.89
C LEU A 5 -45.54 -9.59 -34.52
N LEU A 6 -44.30 -9.24 -34.93
CA LEU A 6 -43.91 -8.29 -36.01
C LEU A 6 -44.09 -6.80 -35.65
N THR A 7 -43.25 -5.86 -36.12
CA THR A 7 -42.78 -5.66 -37.51
C THR A 7 -41.52 -4.76 -37.49
N THR A 8 -40.36 -5.23 -38.03
CA THR A 8 -39.71 -4.88 -39.35
C THR A 8 -38.99 -3.54 -39.43
N LEU A 9 -37.87 -3.35 -40.15
CA LEU A 9 -36.79 -4.19 -40.72
C LEU A 9 -35.92 -3.25 -41.62
N LEU A 10 -34.66 -3.65 -41.83
CA LEU A 10 -33.78 -3.49 -43.02
C LEU A 10 -33.34 -2.06 -43.44
N VAL A 11 -32.05 -1.70 -43.37
CA VAL A 11 -30.83 -2.12 -44.14
C VAL A 11 -30.49 -1.13 -45.26
N GLY A 12 -29.33 -0.48 -45.10
CA GLY A 12 -28.19 -0.59 -46.02
C GLY A 12 -27.99 0.45 -47.13
N VAL A 13 -26.70 0.83 -47.27
CA VAL A 13 -25.97 1.22 -48.51
C VAL A 13 -26.10 2.70 -48.93
N VAL A 14 -25.11 3.49 -49.38
CA VAL A 14 -23.61 3.57 -49.45
C VAL A 14 -23.30 4.99 -49.98
N CYS A 15 -22.12 5.53 -49.63
CA CYS A 15 -21.30 6.60 -50.24
C CYS A 15 -21.91 7.81 -51.01
N LEU A 16 -21.41 9.01 -50.70
CA LEU A 16 -20.50 9.84 -51.55
C LEU A 16 -20.41 11.29 -51.03
N TRP A 17 -19.18 11.79 -50.92
CA TRP A 17 -18.85 13.24 -50.94
C TRP A 17 -18.84 13.74 -52.40
N PRO A 18 -19.06 15.05 -52.67
CA PRO A 18 -17.90 15.92 -52.90
C PRO A 18 -18.04 17.42 -52.53
N ALA A 19 -16.89 18.00 -52.17
CA ALA A 19 -16.29 19.29 -52.57
C ALA A 19 -17.08 20.62 -52.59
N MET A 20 -16.51 21.65 -51.93
CA MET A 20 -15.88 22.86 -52.54
C MET A 20 -15.80 24.06 -51.56
N ALA A 21 -14.60 24.60 -51.37
CA ALA A 21 -14.33 26.01 -51.00
C ALA A 21 -14.39 26.89 -52.29
N PRO A 22 -14.31 28.26 -52.35
CA PRO A 22 -13.61 29.19 -51.43
C PRO A 22 -14.14 30.66 -51.32
N ALA A 23 -13.38 31.49 -50.58
CA ALA A 23 -12.99 32.89 -50.87
C ALA A 23 -13.86 34.14 -50.52
N TRP A 24 -13.23 34.99 -49.69
CA TRP A 24 -12.99 36.45 -49.79
C TRP A 24 -14.11 37.48 -49.49
N GLY A 25 -13.74 38.49 -48.70
CA GLY A 25 -14.49 39.74 -48.55
C GLY A 25 -14.01 40.64 -47.41
N ASN A 26 -12.97 41.44 -47.65
CA ASN A 26 -12.59 42.60 -46.85
C ASN A 26 -13.67 43.71 -46.94
N GLY A 27 -13.84 44.46 -45.84
CA GLY A 27 -14.29 45.86 -45.87
C GLY A 27 -15.80 46.11 -45.96
N GLY A 28 -16.40 46.59 -44.86
CA GLY A 28 -17.81 47.00 -44.85
C GLY A 28 -18.20 47.78 -43.60
N SER A 29 -17.79 49.04 -43.56
CA SER A 29 -18.53 50.19 -43.03
C SER A 29 -19.47 49.99 -41.82
N TRP A 30 -19.13 50.66 -40.72
CA TRP A 30 -20.08 51.14 -39.73
C TRP A 30 -21.21 51.91 -40.43
N ASN A 31 -22.46 51.48 -40.26
CA ASN A 31 -23.68 52.30 -40.16
C ASN A 31 -24.91 51.41 -40.33
N ASN A 32 -25.58 51.08 -39.22
CA ASN A 32 -27.04 50.94 -39.16
C ASN A 32 -27.49 50.83 -37.70
N TRP A 33 -27.44 51.98 -37.02
CA TRP A 33 -28.26 52.25 -35.85
C TRP A 33 -29.50 53.02 -36.32
N SER A 34 -30.57 52.30 -36.65
CA SER A 34 -31.89 52.90 -36.86
C SER A 34 -32.97 51.88 -36.55
N GLY A 35 -33.35 51.80 -35.28
CA GLY A 35 -34.45 50.94 -34.87
C GLY A 35 -34.56 50.73 -33.37
N MET A 36 -34.31 51.76 -32.55
CA MET A 36 -34.82 51.81 -31.18
C MET A 36 -34.73 53.24 -30.63
N ASP A 37 -35.87 53.65 -30.09
CA ASP A 37 -36.32 54.94 -29.58
C ASP A 37 -35.28 55.96 -29.07
N LYS A 38 -35.17 57.09 -29.78
CA LYS A 38 -34.31 58.25 -29.45
C LYS A 38 -34.96 59.25 -28.48
N THR A 39 -36.04 58.91 -27.76
CA THR A 39 -36.80 59.90 -26.97
C THR A 39 -36.64 59.84 -25.45
N ALA A 40 -35.83 58.95 -24.87
CA ALA A 40 -35.74 58.85 -23.41
C ALA A 40 -34.73 59.80 -22.70
N TRP A 41 -34.00 60.66 -23.42
CA TRP A 41 -32.94 61.50 -22.82
C TRP A 41 -32.79 62.89 -23.46
N ARG A 42 -33.71 63.82 -23.19
CA ARG A 42 -33.43 65.27 -23.22
C ARG A 42 -34.14 65.98 -22.05
N ALA A 43 -33.44 66.95 -21.44
CA ALA A 43 -33.85 67.85 -20.37
C ALA A 43 -35.17 68.58 -20.70
N GLY A 44 -36.04 69.05 -19.80
CA GLY A 44 -35.84 69.85 -18.58
C GLY A 44 -36.92 70.96 -18.62
N ASP A 45 -37.45 71.31 -17.45
CA ASP A 45 -38.19 72.54 -17.10
C ASP A 45 -39.65 72.78 -17.56
N ASN A 46 -40.43 73.17 -16.52
CA ASN A 46 -41.56 74.11 -16.44
C ASN A 46 -42.98 73.82 -16.98
N HIS A 47 -43.89 73.91 -15.99
CA HIS A 47 -45.23 74.55 -15.95
C HIS A 47 -46.47 73.99 -16.67
N SER A 48 -47.47 73.76 -15.79
CA SER A 48 -48.89 74.17 -15.84
C SER A 48 -49.90 73.48 -16.79
N THR A 49 -50.90 72.90 -16.10
CA THR A 49 -52.35 72.99 -16.31
C THR A 49 -53.06 72.17 -17.41
N SER A 50 -54.02 71.38 -16.90
CA SER A 50 -55.39 71.11 -17.38
C SER A 50 -55.61 70.45 -18.74
N GLY A 51 -56.38 69.35 -18.74
CA GLY A 51 -57.04 68.87 -19.95
C GLY A 51 -57.52 67.43 -19.84
N LYS A 52 -58.82 67.28 -19.63
CA LYS A 52 -59.57 66.04 -19.53
C LYS A 52 -59.75 65.34 -20.90
N GLU A 53 -60.08 64.05 -20.79
CA GLU A 53 -61.03 63.28 -21.60
C GLU A 53 -60.59 62.33 -22.73
N ASN A 54 -60.90 61.06 -22.43
CA ASN A 54 -61.65 60.05 -23.18
C ASN A 54 -61.08 59.49 -24.49
N ASN A 55 -60.82 58.18 -24.66
CA ASN A 55 -61.59 56.94 -24.42
C ASN A 55 -61.88 56.33 -25.81
N LYS A 56 -61.22 55.22 -26.17
CA LYS A 56 -61.87 53.96 -26.56
C LYS A 56 -60.88 52.86 -26.95
N SER A 57 -61.14 51.73 -26.32
CA SER A 57 -60.56 50.40 -26.35
C SER A 57 -60.30 49.76 -27.73
N GLY A 58 -59.12 49.15 -27.85
CA GLY A 58 -58.82 48.02 -28.74
C GLY A 58 -57.95 47.01 -28.00
N LYS A 59 -58.39 45.75 -27.94
CA LYS A 59 -57.88 44.63 -27.13
C LYS A 59 -56.37 44.40 -27.23
N TRP A 60 -55.67 44.47 -26.09
CA TRP A 60 -54.34 43.89 -25.88
C TRP A 60 -54.45 42.67 -24.98
N GLY A 61 -53.83 41.56 -25.41
CA GLY A 61 -53.73 40.33 -24.64
C GLY A 61 -53.07 40.56 -23.29
N LYS A 62 -53.68 39.99 -22.25
CA LYS A 62 -53.14 39.93 -20.88
C LYS A 62 -51.77 39.25 -20.87
N ARG A 63 -50.77 39.93 -20.30
CA ARG A 63 -49.81 39.33 -19.35
C ARG A 63 -49.30 40.40 -18.38
N GLU A 64 -49.78 40.24 -17.14
CA GLU A 64 -49.11 40.41 -15.85
C GLU A 64 -48.32 41.71 -15.57
N SER A 65 -49.01 42.54 -14.80
CA SER A 65 -48.51 43.42 -13.73
C SER A 65 -47.17 43.01 -13.11
N ASP A 66 -46.19 43.92 -13.22
CA ASP A 66 -45.30 44.38 -12.12
C ASP A 66 -44.07 45.11 -12.70
N LYS A 67 -44.27 46.23 -13.42
CA LYS A 67 -43.16 47.17 -13.70
C LYS A 67 -42.91 48.02 -12.44
N LYS A 68 -42.01 47.54 -11.59
CA LYS A 68 -41.42 48.31 -10.49
C LYS A 68 -40.64 49.48 -11.09
N TYR A 69 -41.18 50.70 -11.03
CA TYR A 69 -40.45 51.92 -11.41
C TYR A 69 -39.19 52.03 -10.53
N CYS A 70 -38.03 52.16 -11.18
CA CYS A 70 -36.75 52.26 -10.47
C CYS A 70 -36.64 53.63 -9.83
N SER A 71 -36.31 53.69 -8.54
CA SER A 71 -36.28 54.97 -7.83
C SER A 71 -35.24 55.89 -8.48
N MET A 72 -35.64 57.14 -8.75
CA MET A 72 -34.76 58.17 -9.29
C MET A 72 -33.82 58.71 -8.20
N SER A 73 -33.04 57.83 -7.55
CA SER A 73 -31.83 58.31 -6.89
C SER A 73 -30.80 58.61 -8.01
N ARG A 74 -30.51 59.90 -8.20
CA ARG A 74 -29.51 60.38 -9.17
C ARG A 74 -28.11 60.10 -8.62
N GLU A 75 -27.70 58.84 -8.58
CA GLU A 75 -26.28 58.54 -8.38
C GLU A 75 -25.53 59.03 -9.62
N LYS A 76 -24.95 60.24 -9.53
CA LYS A 76 -24.14 60.87 -10.59
C LYS A 76 -23.10 59.91 -11.18
N GLY A 77 -22.61 58.97 -10.37
CA GLY A 77 -21.72 57.88 -10.78
C GLY A 77 -22.35 56.88 -11.75
N LEU A 78 -23.56 56.37 -11.51
CA LEU A 78 -24.23 55.42 -12.40
C LEU A 78 -24.54 56.07 -13.75
N LEU A 79 -25.07 57.29 -13.74
CA LEU A 79 -25.37 58.03 -14.96
C LEU A 79 -24.11 58.29 -15.79
N LYS A 80 -22.96 58.53 -15.15
CA LYS A 80 -21.67 58.67 -15.82
C LYS A 80 -21.24 57.36 -16.48
N LEU A 81 -21.42 56.21 -15.81
CA LEU A 81 -21.09 54.90 -16.37
C LEU A 81 -22.00 54.53 -17.55
N LEU A 82 -23.31 54.75 -17.44
CA LEU A 82 -24.26 54.48 -18.52
C LEU A 82 -24.00 55.38 -19.74
N ARG A 83 -23.67 56.67 -19.52
CA ARG A 83 -23.23 57.56 -20.59
C ARG A 83 -21.95 57.05 -21.26
N GLN A 84 -20.98 56.56 -20.49
CA GLN A 84 -19.75 55.98 -21.04
C GLN A 84 -20.01 54.71 -21.86
N LEU A 85 -20.93 53.85 -21.43
CA LEU A 85 -21.31 52.64 -22.17
C LEU A 85 -22.02 52.92 -23.50
N ASN A 86 -22.74 54.05 -23.59
CA ASN A 86 -23.41 54.47 -24.81
C ASN A 86 -22.49 55.22 -25.81
N GLN A 87 -21.22 55.43 -25.49
CA GLN A 87 -20.25 56.04 -26.42
C GLN A 87 -19.53 54.96 -27.25
N PRO A 88 -19.23 55.21 -28.54
CA PRO A 88 -18.41 54.32 -29.35
C PRO A 88 -17.05 54.08 -28.68
N PHE A 89 -16.56 52.83 -28.71
CA PHE A 89 -15.27 52.49 -28.09
C PHE A 89 -14.09 53.27 -28.70
N SER A 90 -14.18 53.63 -29.99
CA SER A 90 -13.21 54.50 -30.68
C SER A 90 -13.01 55.85 -29.98
N THR A 91 -14.09 56.45 -29.46
CA THR A 91 -14.08 57.72 -28.71
C THR A 91 -13.48 57.56 -27.30
N ILE A 92 -13.50 56.34 -26.74
CA ILE A 92 -12.99 56.03 -25.40
C ILE A 92 -11.51 55.65 -25.44
N LYS A 93 -11.07 54.99 -26.51
CA LYS A 93 -9.68 54.57 -26.75
C LYS A 93 -8.73 55.79 -26.79
N SER A 94 -9.17 56.92 -27.33
CA SER A 94 -8.41 58.17 -27.37
C SER A 94 -8.27 58.86 -26.00
N MET A 95 -9.14 58.56 -25.03
CA MET A 95 -9.11 59.18 -23.70
C MET A 95 -8.31 58.41 -22.63
N ARG A 96 -7.99 57.13 -22.86
CA ARG A 96 -7.50 56.23 -21.78
C ARG A 96 -6.32 55.32 -22.11
N GLY A 97 -5.68 55.47 -23.28
CA GLY A 97 -4.39 54.87 -23.62
C GLY A 97 -4.23 53.36 -23.32
N GLY A 98 -4.36 52.51 -24.35
CA GLY A 98 -3.84 51.13 -24.29
C GLY A 98 -4.74 50.04 -23.68
N LEU A 99 -5.99 50.33 -23.32
CA LEU A 99 -6.96 49.27 -22.96
C LEU A 99 -7.66 48.69 -24.20
N SER A 100 -7.79 47.38 -24.26
CA SER A 100 -8.65 46.66 -25.21
C SER A 100 -10.14 46.90 -24.90
N GLU A 101 -11.02 46.63 -25.87
CA GLU A 101 -12.46 46.73 -25.69
C GLU A 101 -12.97 45.73 -24.63
N ALA A 102 -12.44 44.50 -24.65
CA ALA A 102 -12.76 43.44 -23.70
C ALA A 102 -12.46 43.88 -22.26
N ARG A 103 -11.25 44.40 -22.01
CA ARG A 103 -10.80 44.83 -20.68
C ARG A 103 -11.51 46.08 -20.19
N TRP A 104 -11.85 47.00 -21.10
CA TRP A 104 -12.67 48.16 -20.75
C TRP A 104 -14.10 47.76 -20.37
N LYS A 105 -14.77 46.93 -21.18
CA LYS A 105 -16.13 46.42 -20.90
C LYS A 105 -16.16 45.60 -19.61
N TYR A 106 -15.15 44.76 -19.37
CA TYR A 106 -14.97 44.05 -18.10
C TYR A 106 -14.88 45.01 -16.90
N ASN A 107 -14.06 46.08 -17.00
CA ASN A 107 -13.97 47.10 -15.96
C ASN A 107 -15.28 47.87 -15.74
N MET A 108 -16.08 48.05 -16.79
CA MET A 108 -17.43 48.63 -16.67
C MET A 108 -18.38 47.69 -15.93
N ILE A 109 -18.39 46.39 -16.27
CA ILE A 109 -19.16 45.36 -15.56
C ILE A 109 -18.84 45.39 -14.07
N MET A 110 -17.55 45.44 -13.71
CA MET A 110 -17.10 45.47 -12.31
C MET A 110 -17.53 46.73 -11.54
N LYS A 111 -17.86 47.82 -12.23
CA LYS A 111 -18.42 49.04 -11.63
C LYS A 111 -19.94 48.99 -11.59
N LEU A 112 -20.57 48.58 -12.69
CA LEU A 112 -22.03 48.42 -12.79
C LEU A 112 -22.58 47.46 -11.75
N ARG A 113 -21.87 46.36 -11.48
CA ARG A 113 -22.30 45.38 -10.48
C ARG A 113 -22.49 45.97 -9.08
N LYS A 114 -21.95 47.15 -8.76
CA LYS A 114 -22.07 47.79 -7.44
C LYS A 114 -23.42 48.48 -7.21
N TYR A 115 -24.17 48.73 -8.28
CA TYR A 115 -25.42 49.48 -8.26
C TYR A 115 -26.62 48.53 -8.11
N ASP A 116 -27.48 48.79 -7.13
CA ASP A 116 -28.76 48.11 -6.92
C ASP A 116 -29.87 48.89 -7.66
N ASP A 117 -29.74 48.95 -8.99
CA ASP A 117 -30.57 49.78 -9.87
C ASP A 117 -30.89 49.01 -11.16
N CYS A 118 -32.15 49.00 -11.58
CA CYS A 118 -32.56 48.27 -12.78
C CYS A 118 -31.83 48.72 -14.05
N ARG A 119 -31.39 49.98 -14.13
CA ARG A 119 -30.63 50.50 -15.28
C ARG A 119 -29.24 49.88 -15.33
N ALA A 120 -28.65 49.58 -14.17
CA ALA A 120 -27.41 48.84 -14.10
C ALA A 120 -27.61 47.37 -14.49
N GLU A 121 -28.72 46.74 -14.07
CA GLU A 121 -29.08 45.38 -14.50
C GLU A 121 -29.32 45.29 -16.01
N ASP A 122 -30.03 46.24 -16.61
CA ASP A 122 -30.27 46.30 -18.05
C ASP A 122 -28.96 46.46 -18.81
N ALA A 123 -28.05 47.33 -18.34
CA ALA A 123 -26.72 47.47 -18.92
C ALA A 123 -25.91 46.16 -18.83
N LEU A 124 -25.99 45.42 -17.72
CA LEU A 124 -25.37 44.10 -17.60
C LEU A 124 -26.02 43.07 -18.53
N ARG A 125 -27.34 43.10 -18.76
CA ARG A 125 -28.04 42.21 -19.71
C ARG A 125 -27.66 42.50 -21.17
N MET A 126 -27.34 43.74 -21.48
CA MET A 126 -26.79 44.10 -22.78
C MET A 126 -25.38 43.54 -22.93
N LEU A 127 -24.53 43.74 -21.92
CA LEU A 127 -23.15 43.23 -21.93
C LEU A 127 -23.07 41.70 -21.89
N SER A 128 -24.07 40.99 -21.34
CA SER A 128 -24.07 39.53 -21.36
C SER A 128 -24.39 38.91 -22.73
N LYS A 129 -24.76 39.73 -23.71
CA LYS A 129 -24.90 39.33 -25.12
C LYS A 129 -23.59 39.49 -25.91
N GLU A 130 -22.59 40.15 -25.32
CA GLU A 130 -21.31 40.46 -25.96
C GLU A 130 -20.32 39.31 -25.79
N ASN A 131 -20.02 38.59 -26.86
CA ASN A 131 -19.12 37.44 -26.83
C ASN A 131 -17.65 37.84 -27.09
N ILE A 132 -17.17 38.83 -26.34
CA ILE A 132 -15.80 39.34 -26.44
C ILE A 132 -14.98 38.74 -25.30
N CYS A 133 -13.87 38.08 -25.62
CA CYS A 133 -12.96 37.47 -24.66
C CYS A 133 -11.52 37.89 -24.94
N GLU A 134 -10.69 37.90 -23.90
CA GLU A 134 -9.26 38.17 -23.99
C GLU A 134 -8.51 37.22 -23.06
N GLU A 135 -7.38 36.69 -23.53
CA GLU A 135 -6.46 35.89 -22.74
C GLU A 135 -5.65 36.79 -21.81
N ARG A 136 -5.53 36.33 -20.56
CA ARG A 136 -4.56 36.80 -19.59
C ARG A 136 -3.37 35.83 -19.64
N GLY A 137 -2.16 36.32 -19.35
CA GLY A 137 -1.00 35.42 -19.20
C GLY A 137 -1.29 34.29 -18.21
N GLU A 138 -0.73 33.11 -18.47
CA GLU A 138 -1.00 31.81 -17.82
C GLU A 138 -2.27 31.04 -18.28
N GLY A 139 -2.84 31.38 -19.44
CA GLY A 139 -3.93 30.60 -20.04
C GLY A 139 -5.33 30.91 -19.49
N ASP A 140 -5.46 31.94 -18.64
CA ASP A 140 -6.72 32.41 -18.11
C ASP A 140 -7.48 33.27 -19.14
N VAL A 141 -8.64 32.82 -19.60
CA VAL A 141 -9.50 33.60 -20.51
C VAL A 141 -10.54 34.37 -19.69
N PHE A 142 -10.65 35.69 -19.87
CA PHE A 142 -11.78 36.46 -19.35
C PHE A 142 -12.72 36.92 -20.47
N CYS A 143 -14.01 36.65 -20.29
CA CYS A 143 -15.05 37.00 -21.25
C CYS A 143 -16.01 38.03 -20.68
N VAL A 144 -16.36 39.04 -21.48
CA VAL A 144 -17.35 40.08 -21.15
C VAL A 144 -18.70 39.43 -20.82
N LYS A 145 -19.14 38.46 -21.64
CA LYS A 145 -20.34 37.65 -21.41
C LYS A 145 -20.36 37.01 -20.02
N TRP A 146 -19.33 36.21 -19.69
CA TRP A 146 -19.26 35.48 -18.42
C TRP A 146 -19.19 36.44 -17.23
N ALA A 147 -18.44 37.53 -17.35
CA ALA A 147 -18.36 38.56 -16.30
C ALA A 147 -19.71 39.24 -16.08
N ALA A 148 -20.44 39.56 -17.15
CA ALA A 148 -21.76 40.19 -17.07
C ALA A 148 -22.82 39.23 -16.51
N ASP A 149 -22.83 37.97 -16.96
CA ASP A 149 -23.71 36.92 -16.43
C ASP A 149 -23.44 36.69 -14.93
N SER A 150 -22.18 36.64 -14.51
CA SER A 150 -21.79 36.55 -13.10
C SER A 150 -22.25 37.79 -12.29
N ALA A 151 -22.04 39.00 -12.82
CA ALA A 151 -22.51 40.24 -12.18
C ALA A 151 -24.05 40.31 -12.04
N LEU A 152 -24.79 39.80 -13.01
CA LEU A 152 -26.25 39.67 -12.95
C LEU A 152 -26.69 38.68 -11.88
N GLN A 153 -25.97 37.56 -11.73
CA GLN A 153 -26.21 36.62 -10.65
C GLN A 153 -25.90 37.23 -9.27
N GLU A 154 -24.80 37.99 -9.14
CA GLU A 154 -24.47 38.75 -7.93
C GLU A 154 -25.58 39.75 -7.57
N ALA A 155 -26.08 40.54 -8.53
CA ALA A 155 -27.12 41.53 -8.30
C ALA A 155 -28.40 40.89 -7.75
N LYS A 156 -28.85 39.80 -8.38
CA LYS A 156 -30.00 39.01 -7.90
C LYS A 156 -29.75 38.40 -6.52
N ALA A 157 -28.53 37.93 -6.25
CA ALA A 157 -28.17 37.39 -4.94
C ALA A 157 -28.19 38.47 -3.85
N ARG A 158 -27.72 39.69 -4.12
CA ARG A 158 -27.69 40.78 -3.13
C ARG A 158 -29.07 41.13 -2.57
N ALA A 159 -30.09 41.19 -3.42
CA ALA A 159 -31.45 41.50 -2.99
C ALA A 159 -32.00 40.45 -2.01
N ASP A 160 -31.73 39.17 -2.25
CA ASP A 160 -32.16 38.08 -1.36
C ASP A 160 -31.28 37.98 -0.12
N LEU A 161 -29.96 38.16 -0.24
CA LEU A 161 -29.02 38.10 0.88
C LEU A 161 -29.19 39.26 1.87
N LYS A 162 -29.72 40.43 1.44
CA LYS A 162 -30.15 41.52 2.35
C LYS A 162 -31.19 41.05 3.38
N LYS A 163 -31.95 39.99 3.09
CA LYS A 163 -32.93 39.39 4.01
C LYS A 163 -32.29 38.40 4.98
N LEU A 164 -31.00 38.10 4.88
CA LEU A 164 -30.30 37.29 5.89
C LEU A 164 -29.96 38.15 7.11
N THR A 165 -30.97 38.37 7.95
CA THR A 165 -30.84 39.12 9.21
C THR A 165 -31.52 38.36 10.35
N PRO A 166 -31.13 38.60 11.62
CA PRO A 166 -31.74 37.91 12.77
C PRO A 166 -33.26 38.05 12.88
N GLY A 167 -33.82 39.16 12.38
CA GLY A 167 -35.26 39.47 12.41
C GLY A 167 -36.09 38.77 11.32
N THR A 168 -35.45 38.16 10.32
CA THR A 168 -36.15 37.40 9.27
C THR A 168 -36.51 36.00 9.78
N ALA A 169 -37.68 35.49 9.40
CA ALA A 169 -38.11 34.15 9.81
C ALA A 169 -37.10 33.07 9.37
N ILE A 170 -36.76 32.13 10.27
CA ILE A 170 -35.80 31.04 10.01
C ILE A 170 -36.09 30.30 8.71
N LYS A 171 -37.37 30.01 8.42
CA LYS A 171 -37.79 29.30 7.20
C LYS A 171 -37.35 30.05 5.93
N GLU A 172 -37.43 31.37 5.93
CA GLU A 172 -37.03 32.20 4.80
C GLU A 172 -35.50 32.33 4.71
N GLN A 173 -34.80 32.44 5.83
CA GLN A 173 -33.33 32.39 5.85
C GLN A 173 -32.80 31.08 5.27
N LEU A 174 -33.35 29.93 5.68
CA LEU A 174 -32.96 28.62 5.18
C LEU A 174 -33.27 28.46 3.69
N LYS A 175 -34.36 29.07 3.21
CA LYS A 175 -34.73 29.09 1.79
C LYS A 175 -33.69 29.87 0.98
N ILE A 176 -33.26 31.04 1.46
CA ILE A 176 -32.21 31.85 0.82
C ILE A 176 -30.89 31.09 0.80
N ILE A 177 -30.45 30.54 1.95
CA ILE A 177 -29.19 29.78 2.04
C ILE A 177 -29.20 28.63 1.03
N ARG A 178 -30.24 27.78 1.03
CA ARG A 178 -30.35 26.63 0.10
C ARG A 178 -30.46 27.04 -1.36
N LYS A 179 -31.01 28.21 -1.66
CA LYS A 179 -31.12 28.72 -3.03
C LYS A 179 -29.74 28.97 -3.66
N TYR A 180 -28.77 29.40 -2.86
CA TYR A 180 -27.43 29.77 -3.33
C TYR A 180 -26.33 28.75 -2.99
N THR A 181 -26.67 27.64 -2.33
CA THR A 181 -25.71 26.58 -1.95
C THR A 181 -25.97 25.24 -2.64
N LYS A 182 -27.02 25.10 -3.46
CA LYS A 182 -27.27 23.91 -4.29
C LYS A 182 -26.54 24.00 -5.64
N GLN A 183 -25.80 22.95 -5.99
CA GLN A 183 -25.20 22.76 -7.32
C GLN A 183 -26.26 22.74 -8.43
N PRO A 184 -25.94 23.17 -9.68
CA PRO A 184 -24.60 23.45 -10.23
C PRO A 184 -24.15 24.92 -10.18
N TYR A 185 -24.92 25.82 -9.56
CA TYR A 185 -24.62 27.26 -9.56
C TYR A 185 -24.00 27.70 -8.23
N ILE A 186 -22.67 27.63 -8.14
CA ILE A 186 -21.88 28.28 -7.09
C ILE A 186 -21.77 29.77 -7.43
N ASN A 187 -22.45 30.63 -6.68
CA ASN A 187 -22.21 32.07 -6.72
C ASN A 187 -21.24 32.42 -5.59
N ASP A 188 -19.96 32.63 -5.91
CA ASP A 188 -18.91 32.88 -4.91
C ASP A 188 -19.20 34.07 -4.01
N PHE A 189 -19.81 35.13 -4.56
CA PHE A 189 -20.26 36.27 -3.76
C PHE A 189 -21.31 35.85 -2.73
N ALA A 190 -22.30 35.06 -3.13
CA ALA A 190 -23.34 34.57 -2.23
C ALA A 190 -22.80 33.60 -1.19
N LEU A 191 -21.90 32.69 -1.56
CA LEU A 191 -21.26 31.77 -0.64
C LEU A 191 -20.44 32.50 0.43
N ASN A 192 -19.63 33.49 0.03
CA ASN A 192 -18.86 34.30 0.98
C ASN A 192 -19.77 35.07 1.96
N LYS A 193 -20.89 35.62 1.46
CA LYS A 193 -21.87 36.31 2.33
C LYS A 193 -22.62 35.35 3.25
N ILE A 194 -22.95 34.15 2.76
CA ILE A 194 -23.60 33.10 3.57
C ILE A 194 -22.64 32.57 4.63
N ALA A 195 -21.37 32.32 4.30
CA ALA A 195 -20.36 31.90 5.26
C ALA A 195 -20.22 32.92 6.40
N ALA A 196 -20.00 34.20 6.07
CA ALA A 196 -19.89 35.27 7.06
C ALA A 196 -21.17 35.43 7.92
N TYR A 197 -22.35 35.24 7.31
CA TYR A 197 -23.62 35.26 8.03
C TYR A 197 -23.73 34.08 9.01
N LEU A 198 -23.45 32.86 8.54
CA LEU A 198 -23.51 31.65 9.36
C LEU A 198 -22.51 31.71 10.52
N GLU A 199 -21.28 32.18 10.29
CA GLU A 199 -20.28 32.38 11.34
C GLU A 199 -20.77 33.32 12.45
N LYS A 200 -21.39 34.44 12.06
CA LYS A 200 -21.91 35.44 13.00
C LYS A 200 -23.10 34.90 13.81
N GLU A 201 -24.04 34.22 13.15
CA GLU A 201 -25.29 33.78 13.77
C GLU A 201 -25.19 32.40 14.46
N ALA A 202 -24.15 31.64 14.15
CA ALA A 202 -23.93 30.30 14.70
C ALA A 202 -23.92 30.25 16.22
N ALA A 203 -23.37 31.27 16.89
CA ALA A 203 -23.35 31.33 18.35
C ALA A 203 -24.75 31.56 18.95
N GLY A 204 -25.62 32.31 18.27
CA GLY A 204 -26.97 32.64 18.75
C GLY A 204 -27.98 31.51 18.55
N ARG A 205 -27.87 30.73 17.47
CA ARG A 205 -28.77 29.59 17.18
C ARG A 205 -27.98 28.35 16.74
N PRO A 206 -27.16 27.77 17.64
CA PRO A 206 -26.18 26.75 17.27
C PRO A 206 -26.83 25.47 16.73
N GLN A 207 -28.02 25.10 17.19
CA GLN A 207 -28.75 23.90 16.71
C GLN A 207 -29.16 23.96 15.23
N ILE A 208 -29.24 25.18 14.67
CA ILE A 208 -29.68 25.41 13.29
C ILE A 208 -28.48 25.68 12.38
N PHE A 209 -27.60 26.60 12.78
CA PHE A 209 -26.57 27.12 11.88
C PHE A 209 -25.23 26.37 11.95
N ILE A 210 -24.85 25.78 13.08
CA ILE A 210 -23.61 24.97 13.16
C ILE A 210 -23.65 23.76 12.22
N PRO A 211 -24.75 22.96 12.15
CA PRO A 211 -24.81 21.84 11.20
C PRO A 211 -24.67 22.32 9.74
N LEU A 212 -25.27 23.46 9.40
CA LEU A 212 -25.20 24.05 8.05
C LEU A 212 -23.81 24.58 7.73
N LEU A 213 -23.16 25.23 8.68
CA LEU A 213 -21.80 25.73 8.53
C LEU A 213 -20.82 24.56 8.31
N VAL A 214 -20.94 23.48 9.09
CA VAL A 214 -20.15 22.27 8.90
C VAL A 214 -20.42 21.62 7.54
N GLU A 215 -21.69 21.48 7.15
CA GLU A 215 -22.09 20.86 5.88
C GLU A 215 -21.60 21.64 4.64
N LEU A 216 -21.66 22.97 4.70
CA LEU A 216 -21.40 23.82 3.54
C LEU A 216 -19.95 24.34 3.46
N PHE A 217 -19.30 24.55 4.62
CA PHE A 217 -17.98 25.17 4.71
C PHE A 217 -17.01 24.41 5.64
N PRO A 218 -16.81 23.09 5.45
CA PRO A 218 -16.01 22.26 6.37
C PRO A 218 -14.52 22.58 6.39
N HIS A 219 -14.01 23.31 5.39
CA HIS A 219 -12.59 23.63 5.23
C HIS A 219 -12.19 24.95 5.91
N MET A 220 -13.15 25.75 6.38
CA MET A 220 -12.86 27.04 6.99
C MET A 220 -12.36 26.88 8.44
N PRO A 221 -11.29 27.59 8.85
CA PRO A 221 -10.79 27.54 10.22
C PRO A 221 -11.85 27.90 11.28
N GLU A 222 -12.72 28.85 10.96
CA GLU A 222 -13.82 29.31 11.80
C GLU A 222 -14.86 28.21 12.03
N THR A 223 -15.12 27.38 11.02
CA THR A 223 -15.98 26.20 11.14
C THR A 223 -15.43 25.22 12.15
N GLU A 224 -14.13 24.94 12.14
CA GLU A 224 -13.50 24.07 13.14
C GLU A 224 -13.63 24.64 14.55
N LYS A 225 -13.31 25.94 14.75
CA LYS A 225 -13.42 26.62 16.06
C LYS A 225 -14.84 26.53 16.62
N LEU A 226 -15.85 26.84 15.80
CA LEU A 226 -17.25 26.80 16.21
C LEU A 226 -17.74 25.35 16.43
N ALA A 227 -17.29 24.39 15.62
CA ALA A 227 -17.63 22.98 15.79
C ALA A 227 -17.05 22.39 17.08
N ARG A 228 -15.86 22.82 17.51
CA ARG A 228 -15.29 22.48 18.84
C ARG A 228 -16.16 23.02 19.98
N ARG A 229 -16.64 24.27 19.84
CA ARG A 229 -17.48 24.93 20.85
C ARG A 229 -18.88 24.31 20.95
N TYR A 230 -19.43 23.83 19.84
CA TYR A 230 -20.77 23.26 19.75
C TYR A 230 -20.76 21.82 19.20
N PRO A 231 -20.30 20.83 19.98
CA PRO A 231 -20.00 19.48 19.49
C PRO A 231 -21.23 18.70 19.02
N LYS A 232 -22.38 18.78 19.72
CA LYS A 232 -23.60 18.05 19.35
C LYS A 232 -24.22 18.56 18.03
N PRO A 233 -24.39 19.88 17.82
CA PRO A 233 -24.79 20.40 16.52
C PRO A 233 -23.81 20.05 15.39
N ALA A 234 -22.50 20.11 15.65
CA ALA A 234 -21.48 19.77 14.66
C ALA A 234 -21.59 18.32 14.17
N ASP A 235 -21.90 17.37 15.05
CA ASP A 235 -22.09 15.96 14.69
C ASP A 235 -23.23 15.76 13.69
N LYS A 236 -24.28 16.59 13.76
CA LYS A 236 -25.39 16.55 12.77
C LYS A 236 -24.92 16.97 11.37
N GLY A 237 -24.01 17.93 11.28
CA GLY A 237 -23.38 18.35 10.01
C GLY A 237 -22.39 17.31 9.49
N LEU A 238 -21.51 16.81 10.36
CA LEU A 238 -20.53 15.76 10.02
C LEU A 238 -21.21 14.49 9.51
N LYS A 239 -22.31 14.07 10.13
CA LYS A 239 -23.07 12.89 9.69
C LYS A 239 -23.49 13.01 8.22
N LYS A 240 -23.90 14.20 7.77
CA LYS A 240 -24.29 14.42 6.37
C LYS A 240 -23.10 14.36 5.42
N LEU A 241 -21.99 15.02 5.77
CA LEU A 241 -20.76 14.98 4.96
C LEU A 241 -20.25 13.54 4.79
N LEU A 242 -20.23 12.78 5.88
CA LEU A 242 -19.74 11.39 5.87
C LEU A 242 -20.66 10.42 5.11
N THR A 243 -21.90 10.83 4.79
CA THR A 243 -22.83 10.09 3.93
C THR A 243 -22.94 10.65 2.51
N SER A 244 -22.19 11.71 2.18
CA SER A 244 -22.27 12.35 0.88
C SER A 244 -21.70 11.45 -0.23
N ALA A 245 -22.33 11.49 -1.41
CA ALA A 245 -21.78 10.93 -2.64
C ALA A 245 -20.70 11.83 -3.26
N ASP A 246 -20.63 13.09 -2.83
CA ASP A 246 -19.60 14.04 -3.27
C ASP A 246 -18.27 13.73 -2.57
N GLN A 247 -17.27 13.38 -3.37
CA GLN A 247 -15.94 12.96 -2.92
C GLN A 247 -15.21 14.07 -2.12
N ASN A 248 -15.37 15.34 -2.49
CA ASN A 248 -14.75 16.46 -1.79
C ASN A 248 -15.40 16.71 -0.42
N GLN A 249 -16.74 16.68 -0.36
CA GLN A 249 -17.47 16.80 0.91
C GLN A 249 -17.11 15.67 1.87
N LEU A 250 -16.99 14.44 1.36
CA LEU A 250 -16.60 13.28 2.14
C LEU A 250 -15.18 13.43 2.70
N TRP A 251 -14.22 13.83 1.87
CA TRP A 251 -12.83 14.06 2.26
C TRP A 251 -12.72 15.11 3.38
N TRP A 252 -13.41 16.24 3.21
CA TRP A 252 -13.43 17.30 4.21
C TRP A 252 -14.15 16.89 5.50
N GLY A 253 -15.23 16.11 5.40
CA GLY A 253 -15.93 15.55 6.56
C GLY A 253 -15.03 14.66 7.42
N ILE A 254 -14.25 13.77 6.79
CA ILE A 254 -13.28 12.90 7.47
C ILE A 254 -12.19 13.73 8.15
N THR A 255 -11.65 14.72 7.43
CA THR A 255 -10.57 15.58 7.93
C THR A 255 -11.03 16.42 9.11
N LEU A 256 -12.22 17.01 9.04
CA LEU A 256 -12.80 17.78 10.13
C LEU A 256 -13.14 16.89 11.34
N ALA A 257 -13.71 15.70 11.13
CA ALA A 257 -13.96 14.73 12.20
C ALA A 257 -12.67 14.35 12.95
N ARG A 258 -11.55 14.23 12.21
CA ARG A 258 -10.21 13.96 12.78
C ARG A 258 -9.75 15.12 13.66
N TYR A 259 -9.80 16.35 13.16
CA TYR A 259 -9.40 17.52 13.94
C TYR A 259 -10.24 17.68 15.20
N LEU A 260 -11.55 17.46 15.09
CA LEU A 260 -12.48 17.52 16.21
C LEU A 260 -12.39 16.32 17.17
N LYS A 261 -11.52 15.33 16.89
CA LYS A 261 -11.33 14.10 17.66
C LYS A 261 -12.64 13.34 17.93
N LYS A 262 -13.54 13.28 16.95
CA LYS A 262 -14.88 12.69 17.12
C LYS A 262 -14.82 11.17 17.03
N THR A 263 -15.07 10.43 18.11
CA THR A 263 -15.03 8.95 18.07
C THR A 263 -16.34 8.30 17.57
N SER A 264 -17.44 9.05 17.57
CA SER A 264 -18.78 8.57 17.18
C SER A 264 -18.91 8.10 15.72
N PHE A 265 -17.97 8.46 14.85
CA PHE A 265 -18.00 8.13 13.41
C PHE A 265 -17.04 7.02 12.99
N MET A 266 -16.38 6.34 13.95
CA MET A 266 -15.35 5.34 13.64
C MET A 266 -15.80 4.22 12.71
N GLN A 267 -17.04 3.73 12.83
CA GLN A 267 -17.57 2.69 11.92
C GLN A 267 -17.64 3.13 10.48
N GLN A 268 -18.19 4.31 10.29
CA GLN A 268 -18.40 4.86 8.98
C GLN A 268 -17.05 5.13 8.30
N ILE A 269 -16.10 5.69 9.04
CA ILE A 269 -14.76 6.01 8.52
C ILE A 269 -13.92 4.75 8.29
N TYR A 270 -14.05 3.71 9.14
CA TYR A 270 -13.45 2.40 8.89
C TYR A 270 -13.96 1.76 7.59
N ASN A 271 -15.28 1.82 7.37
CA ASN A 271 -15.88 1.27 6.17
C ASN A 271 -15.40 1.99 4.89
N ILE A 272 -15.21 3.30 4.96
CA ILE A 272 -14.63 4.11 3.87
C ILE A 272 -13.15 3.74 3.65
N ALA A 273 -12.38 3.57 4.73
CA ALA A 273 -10.95 3.28 4.65
C ALA A 273 -10.61 1.89 4.08
N PHE A 274 -11.46 0.89 4.36
CA PHE A 274 -11.10 -0.52 4.15
C PHE A 274 -12.18 -1.40 3.52
N ALA A 275 -13.47 -1.13 3.76
CA ALA A 275 -14.55 -2.02 3.32
C ALA A 275 -15.17 -1.61 1.98
N GLN A 276 -14.81 -0.44 1.45
CA GLN A 276 -15.39 0.15 0.23
C GLN A 276 -16.93 0.20 0.26
N LYS A 277 -17.54 0.41 1.45
CA LYS A 277 -19.00 0.47 1.63
C LYS A 277 -19.50 1.91 1.70
N GLY A 278 -20.66 2.19 1.08
CA GLY A 278 -21.34 3.50 1.12
C GLY A 278 -21.86 3.94 -0.26
N HIS A 279 -22.40 5.16 -0.35
CA HIS A 279 -22.87 5.77 -1.60
C HIS A 279 -21.74 6.44 -2.41
N ILE A 280 -20.55 5.84 -2.40
CA ILE A 280 -19.35 6.41 -3.03
C ILE A 280 -19.21 5.83 -4.44
N ASP A 281 -19.04 6.70 -5.43
CA ASP A 281 -18.63 6.30 -6.77
C ASP A 281 -17.11 6.03 -6.77
N TYR A 282 -16.74 4.76 -6.95
CA TYR A 282 -15.36 4.28 -6.91
C TYR A 282 -14.64 4.34 -8.26
N THR A 283 -15.23 4.94 -9.29
CA THR A 283 -14.64 5.01 -10.64
C THR A 283 -13.42 5.96 -10.73
N ASN A 284 -13.35 6.99 -9.88
CA ASN A 284 -12.23 7.95 -9.85
C ASN A 284 -11.15 7.52 -8.83
N GLN A 285 -10.27 6.61 -9.22
CA GLN A 285 -9.28 5.99 -8.33
C GLN A 285 -8.38 7.00 -7.58
N PRO A 286 -7.82 8.07 -8.20
CA PRO A 286 -7.02 9.05 -7.47
C PRO A 286 -7.77 9.77 -6.34
N ALA A 287 -9.03 10.11 -6.57
CA ALA A 287 -9.86 10.76 -5.55
C ALA A 287 -10.19 9.79 -4.39
N ILE A 288 -10.46 8.52 -4.71
CA ILE A 288 -10.68 7.47 -3.71
C ILE A 288 -9.44 7.24 -2.85
N ASP A 289 -8.26 7.19 -3.45
CA ASP A 289 -7.00 6.98 -2.72
C ASP A 289 -6.75 8.11 -1.72
N SER A 290 -7.06 9.35 -2.12
CA SER A 290 -6.99 10.52 -1.24
C SER A 290 -7.97 10.43 -0.06
N ILE A 291 -9.22 10.02 -0.30
CA ILE A 291 -10.25 9.83 0.74
C ILE A 291 -9.86 8.71 1.71
N GLN A 292 -9.42 7.56 1.19
CA GLN A 292 -8.99 6.44 2.02
C GLN A 292 -7.75 6.80 2.84
N THR A 293 -6.84 7.60 2.29
CA THR A 293 -5.69 8.12 3.03
C THR A 293 -6.11 9.02 4.18
N ALA A 294 -7.05 9.95 3.94
CA ALA A 294 -7.63 10.78 5.00
C ALA A 294 -8.30 9.93 6.09
N ALA A 295 -9.06 8.91 5.71
CA ALA A 295 -9.73 7.99 6.64
C ALA A 295 -8.73 7.18 7.49
N LYS A 296 -7.66 6.67 6.87
CA LYS A 296 -6.57 5.98 7.57
C LYS A 296 -5.85 6.92 8.54
N ASN A 297 -5.66 8.19 8.17
CA ASN A 297 -5.04 9.20 9.04
C ASN A 297 -5.95 9.59 10.22
N TYR A 298 -7.27 9.61 10.02
CA TYR A 298 -8.24 9.77 11.11
C TYR A 298 -8.10 8.64 12.15
N LEU A 299 -8.09 7.38 11.70
CA LEU A 299 -8.02 6.23 12.60
C LEU A 299 -6.68 6.20 13.36
N ARG A 300 -5.58 6.55 12.70
CA ARG A 300 -4.26 6.71 13.32
C ARG A 300 -4.23 7.79 14.40
N ALA A 301 -4.89 8.93 14.17
CA ALA A 301 -4.89 10.04 15.11
C ALA A 301 -5.71 9.76 16.39
N LEU A 302 -6.59 8.76 16.37
CA LEU A 302 -7.46 8.37 17.47
C LEU A 302 -7.16 6.95 17.96
N GLN A 303 -5.90 6.51 17.83
CA GLN A 303 -5.49 5.12 18.01
C GLN A 303 -5.94 4.54 19.36
N PRO A 304 -5.70 5.16 20.54
CA PRO A 304 -6.11 4.61 21.83
C PRO A 304 -7.64 4.40 21.95
N GLU A 305 -8.43 5.35 21.48
CA GLU A 305 -9.89 5.32 21.56
C GLU A 305 -10.52 4.46 20.45
N SER A 306 -9.82 4.29 19.34
CA SER A 306 -10.26 3.46 18.21
C SER A 306 -10.08 1.98 18.47
N LEU A 307 -9.18 1.59 19.37
CA LEU A 307 -8.83 0.20 19.64
C LEU A 307 -9.97 -0.64 20.25
N PRO A 308 -10.70 -0.20 21.30
CA PRO A 308 -11.86 -0.93 21.80
C PRO A 308 -12.94 -1.09 20.73
N TYR A 309 -13.09 -0.08 19.89
CA TYR A 309 -14.04 -0.08 18.79
C TYR A 309 -13.61 -1.05 17.68
N ILE A 310 -12.33 -1.02 17.26
CA ILE A 310 -11.71 -1.96 16.32
C ILE A 310 -11.86 -3.38 16.87
N LYS A 311 -11.51 -3.64 18.13
CA LYS A 311 -11.70 -4.94 18.81
C LYS A 311 -13.15 -5.42 18.77
N ARG A 312 -14.13 -4.52 18.98
CA ARG A 312 -15.57 -4.84 18.92
C ARG A 312 -16.06 -5.20 17.52
N ILE A 313 -15.53 -4.57 16.47
CA ILE A 313 -15.94 -4.84 15.07
C ILE A 313 -15.10 -5.93 14.38
N THR A 314 -13.87 -6.16 14.84
CA THR A 314 -13.09 -7.34 14.48
C THR A 314 -13.56 -8.57 15.24
N GLY A 315 -14.28 -8.34 16.35
CA GLY A 315 -15.16 -9.27 17.06
C GLY A 315 -14.57 -10.64 17.25
N SER A 316 -13.83 -10.88 18.34
CA SER A 316 -13.54 -12.27 18.65
C SER A 316 -13.19 -12.59 20.10
N LYS A 317 -13.83 -13.67 20.55
CA LYS A 317 -13.58 -14.46 21.76
C LYS A 317 -13.11 -15.88 21.37
N THR A 318 -12.56 -16.07 20.17
CA THR A 318 -12.12 -17.38 19.67
C THR A 318 -10.62 -17.37 19.41
N VAL A 319 -9.96 -18.50 19.65
CA VAL A 319 -8.51 -18.70 19.49
C VAL A 319 -8.12 -18.56 18.00
N PHE A 320 -6.97 -17.91 17.71
CA PHE A 320 -6.40 -17.61 16.37
C PHE A 320 -7.03 -16.47 15.57
N ASN A 321 -7.25 -15.34 16.23
CA ASN A 321 -7.88 -14.16 15.62
C ASN A 321 -7.02 -13.50 14.56
N TYR A 322 -5.70 -13.46 14.78
CA TYR A 322 -4.82 -12.84 13.82
C TYR A 322 -4.73 -13.66 12.53
N CYS A 323 -4.59 -14.98 12.62
CA CYS A 323 -4.52 -15.84 11.44
C CYS A 323 -5.82 -15.79 10.63
N SER A 324 -6.97 -15.72 11.30
CA SER A 324 -8.28 -15.52 10.66
C SER A 324 -8.39 -14.18 9.92
N SER A 325 -7.59 -13.18 10.29
CA SER A 325 -7.55 -11.90 9.59
C SER A 325 -6.78 -11.93 8.27
N ALA A 326 -6.10 -13.02 7.91
CA ALA A 326 -5.52 -13.20 6.57
C ALA A 326 -6.58 -13.10 5.45
N ALA A 327 -7.83 -13.51 5.74
CA ALA A 327 -8.96 -13.32 4.84
C ALA A 327 -9.28 -11.83 4.53
N LYS A 328 -8.79 -10.91 5.38
CA LYS A 328 -9.00 -9.46 5.22
C LYS A 328 -7.94 -8.79 4.33
N GLY A 329 -6.98 -9.54 3.81
CA GLY A 329 -5.96 -9.08 2.84
C GLY A 329 -4.57 -8.89 3.43
N CYS A 330 -3.64 -8.39 2.60
CA CYS A 330 -2.23 -8.24 2.94
C CYS A 330 -1.99 -7.34 4.16
N LYS A 331 -1.03 -7.72 5.00
CA LYS A 331 -0.62 -6.94 6.16
C LYS A 331 0.83 -6.48 5.98
N THR A 332 1.07 -5.19 6.11
CA THR A 332 2.45 -4.65 6.06
C THR A 332 3.19 -4.93 7.35
N SER A 333 4.52 -4.96 7.30
CA SER A 333 5.41 -5.04 8.46
C SER A 333 5.06 -4.01 9.53
N ARG A 334 4.70 -2.79 9.12
CA ARG A 334 4.26 -1.72 10.02
C ARG A 334 2.94 -2.01 10.72
N MET A 335 1.99 -2.66 10.04
CA MET A 335 0.73 -3.09 10.66
C MET A 335 0.99 -4.20 11.69
N ILE A 336 1.88 -5.13 11.38
CA ILE A 336 2.32 -6.18 12.31
C ILE A 336 2.99 -5.57 13.54
N ASN A 337 3.93 -4.64 13.37
CA ASN A 337 4.61 -3.98 14.49
C ASN A 337 3.64 -3.25 15.43
N ARG A 338 2.61 -2.60 14.88
CA ARG A 338 1.55 -1.98 15.70
C ARG A 338 0.72 -3.01 16.45
N TYR A 339 0.42 -4.12 15.81
CA TYR A 339 -0.30 -5.20 16.47
C TYR A 339 0.48 -5.78 17.65
N LEU A 340 1.80 -5.90 17.54
CA LEU A 340 2.65 -6.28 18.66
C LEU A 340 2.56 -5.29 19.83
N ASP A 341 2.58 -3.98 19.53
CA ASP A 341 2.44 -2.94 20.56
C ASP A 341 1.07 -3.03 21.24
N ASP A 342 0.02 -3.28 20.47
CA ASP A 342 -1.34 -3.45 20.98
C ASP A 342 -1.43 -4.71 21.86
N LEU A 343 -0.82 -5.83 21.47
CA LEU A 343 -0.75 -7.04 22.29
C LEU A 343 -0.04 -6.76 23.61
N ALA A 344 1.14 -6.13 23.57
CA ALA A 344 1.92 -5.83 24.77
C ALA A 344 1.21 -4.86 25.72
N ALA A 345 0.56 -3.82 25.19
CA ALA A 345 -0.21 -2.86 25.99
C ALA A 345 -1.40 -3.49 26.74
N ASN A 346 -1.91 -4.64 26.27
CA ASN A 346 -3.03 -5.36 26.88
C ASN A 346 -2.61 -6.66 27.58
N ALA A 347 -1.31 -6.88 27.76
CA ALA A 347 -0.78 -8.14 28.30
C ALA A 347 -0.67 -8.18 29.82
N ASP A 348 -1.16 -7.18 30.56
CA ASP A 348 -1.10 -7.11 32.03
C ASP A 348 0.32 -7.33 32.60
N GLY A 349 1.34 -6.75 31.95
CA GLY A 349 2.75 -6.89 32.34
C GLY A 349 3.41 -8.21 31.90
N TYR A 350 2.72 -9.05 31.12
CA TYR A 350 3.29 -10.27 30.54
C TYR A 350 3.98 -10.05 29.19
N ALA A 351 3.89 -8.86 28.60
CA ALA A 351 4.61 -8.58 27.37
C ALA A 351 5.12 -7.14 27.24
N VAL A 352 6.22 -6.99 26.52
CA VAL A 352 6.84 -5.72 26.15
C VAL A 352 7.39 -5.81 24.72
N THR A 353 7.26 -4.75 23.95
CA THR A 353 7.87 -4.67 22.60
C THR A 353 9.20 -3.94 22.61
N LYS A 354 10.09 -4.30 21.69
CA LYS A 354 11.32 -3.56 21.43
C LYS A 354 11.75 -3.66 19.97
N SER A 355 12.38 -2.59 19.48
CA SER A 355 13.23 -2.66 18.30
C SER A 355 14.48 -3.49 18.59
N ILE A 356 14.72 -4.55 17.83
CA ILE A 356 15.99 -5.29 17.88
C ILE A 356 17.00 -4.79 16.84
N GLY A 357 16.54 -3.94 15.93
CA GLY A 357 17.34 -3.36 14.88
C GLY A 357 16.49 -2.62 13.86
N ARG A 358 17.18 -2.06 12.87
CA ARG A 358 16.57 -1.47 11.68
C ARG A 358 17.21 -2.11 10.45
N THR A 359 16.51 -2.07 9.33
CA THR A 359 17.06 -2.47 8.04
C THR A 359 17.92 -1.35 7.46
N SER A 360 18.79 -1.68 6.50
CA SER A 360 19.59 -0.68 5.80
C SER A 360 18.77 0.21 4.85
N GLY A 361 17.52 -0.18 4.55
CA GLY A 361 16.72 0.41 3.47
C GLY A 361 17.31 0.10 2.09
N ALA A 362 16.56 0.45 1.03
CA ALA A 362 16.99 0.16 -0.35
C ALA A 362 18.35 0.80 -0.67
N LYS A 363 18.51 2.10 -0.39
CA LYS A 363 19.72 2.88 -0.71
C LYS A 363 20.90 2.66 0.26
N GLY A 364 20.76 1.81 1.27
CA GLY A 364 21.80 1.56 2.27
C GLY A 364 22.17 2.74 3.18
N ASN A 365 21.52 3.89 3.03
CA ASN A 365 21.77 5.14 3.76
C ASN A 365 20.72 5.40 4.88
N GLY A 366 19.79 4.46 5.10
CA GLY A 366 18.81 4.51 6.18
C GLY A 366 17.54 5.36 5.91
N THR A 367 17.42 6.08 4.79
CA THR A 367 16.26 6.95 4.51
C THR A 367 14.95 6.18 4.37
N ASP A 368 15.01 4.93 3.91
CA ASP A 368 13.87 4.00 3.81
C ASP A 368 13.96 2.83 4.82
N SER A 369 14.73 2.99 5.91
CA SER A 369 14.92 1.94 6.91
C SER A 369 13.60 1.58 7.60
N ARG A 370 13.33 0.28 7.74
CA ARG A 370 12.23 -0.25 8.53
C ARG A 370 12.71 -0.83 9.84
N GLU A 371 11.84 -0.81 10.83
CA GLU A 371 12.14 -1.36 12.13
C GLU A 371 11.88 -2.86 12.17
N ILE A 372 12.83 -3.60 12.74
CA ILE A 372 12.67 -5.01 13.10
C ILE A 372 12.18 -5.03 14.56
N ARG A 373 10.89 -5.31 14.75
CA ARG A 373 10.25 -5.28 16.07
C ARG A 373 10.01 -6.69 16.59
N ALA A 374 10.29 -6.86 17.87
CA ALA A 374 10.02 -8.07 18.62
C ALA A 374 9.02 -7.81 19.76
N ILE A 375 8.26 -8.83 20.14
CA ILE A 375 7.53 -8.89 21.41
C ILE A 375 8.21 -9.90 22.32
N LEU A 376 8.51 -9.50 23.55
CA LEU A 376 8.98 -10.39 24.61
C LEU A 376 7.79 -10.73 25.49
N ILE A 377 7.54 -12.02 25.71
CA ILE A 377 6.43 -12.56 26.50
C ILE A 377 7.01 -13.40 27.66
N THR A 378 6.69 -13.02 28.89
CA THR A 378 7.07 -13.72 30.13
C THR A 378 6.34 -13.10 31.32
N ARG A 379 6.20 -13.81 32.45
CA ARG A 379 5.73 -13.19 33.69
C ARG A 379 6.74 -12.13 34.15
N ASN A 380 6.24 -10.90 34.38
CA ASN A 380 7.03 -9.69 34.67
C ASN A 380 7.95 -9.34 33.49
N ALA A 381 7.37 -9.06 32.33
CA ALA A 381 8.13 -8.83 31.11
C ALA A 381 9.03 -7.59 31.22
N SER A 382 10.33 -7.80 31.03
CA SER A 382 11.34 -6.77 31.00
C SER A 382 12.33 -7.08 29.90
N TRP A 383 12.64 -6.09 29.05
CA TRP A 383 13.75 -6.27 28.12
C TRP A 383 15.11 -6.11 28.80
N ARG A 384 15.17 -5.39 29.93
CA ARG A 384 16.44 -5.08 30.60
C ARG A 384 16.97 -6.23 31.46
N ASP A 385 16.07 -7.05 31.97
CA ASP A 385 16.40 -8.15 32.87
C ASP A 385 15.75 -9.44 32.37
N ASP A 386 16.56 -10.49 32.35
CA ASP A 386 16.20 -11.83 31.91
C ASP A 386 15.58 -12.61 33.09
N HIS A 387 15.75 -12.09 34.32
CA HIS A 387 15.37 -12.71 35.59
C HIS A 387 15.97 -14.11 35.77
N GLY A 388 17.17 -14.32 35.22
CA GLY A 388 17.85 -15.62 35.18
C GLY A 388 17.13 -16.69 34.37
N LYS A 389 16.09 -16.33 33.62
CA LYS A 389 15.29 -17.28 32.84
C LYS A 389 15.97 -17.61 31.51
N PRO A 390 15.88 -18.87 31.03
CA PRO A 390 16.20 -19.20 29.64
C PRO A 390 15.27 -18.44 28.68
N THR A 391 15.83 -17.98 27.57
CA THR A 391 15.12 -17.26 26.50
C THR A 391 14.96 -18.17 25.29
N VAL A 392 13.75 -18.19 24.72
CA VAL A 392 13.46 -18.89 23.47
C VAL A 392 13.07 -17.86 22.42
N VAL A 393 13.60 -17.97 21.20
CA VAL A 393 13.30 -17.06 20.10
C VAL A 393 12.43 -17.76 19.05
N ILE A 394 11.41 -17.08 18.55
CA ILE A 394 10.58 -17.54 17.42
C ILE A 394 10.59 -16.44 16.38
N THR A 395 10.90 -16.77 15.12
CA THR A 395 10.93 -15.79 14.05
C THR A 395 10.28 -16.30 12.77
N GLY A 396 9.86 -15.36 11.93
CA GLY A 396 9.29 -15.61 10.62
C GLY A 396 9.65 -14.49 9.64
N ALA A 397 9.32 -14.73 8.37
CA ALA A 397 9.61 -13.84 7.24
C ALA A 397 11.05 -13.31 7.24
N ILE A 398 12.01 -14.20 7.47
CA ILE A 398 13.40 -13.99 7.05
C ILE A 398 13.48 -13.87 5.51
N HIS A 399 12.62 -14.60 4.81
CA HIS A 399 12.35 -14.42 3.39
C HIS A 399 11.07 -13.62 3.16
N GLY A 400 11.12 -12.67 2.22
CA GLY A 400 10.03 -11.73 1.98
C GLY A 400 8.74 -12.39 1.46
N ASN A 401 8.83 -13.48 0.71
CA ASN A 401 7.70 -14.13 0.04
C ASN A 401 7.00 -15.23 0.87
N GLU A 402 7.41 -15.48 2.11
CA GLU A 402 6.90 -16.58 2.95
C GLU A 402 5.78 -16.08 3.90
N TRP A 403 4.66 -15.63 3.32
CA TRP A 403 3.66 -14.77 3.99
C TRP A 403 2.84 -15.43 5.10
N ALA A 404 2.81 -16.76 5.19
CA ALA A 404 2.14 -17.46 6.29
C ALA A 404 2.94 -17.40 7.60
N THR A 405 4.25 -17.20 7.52
CA THR A 405 5.14 -17.32 8.69
C THR A 405 4.94 -16.21 9.74
N PRO A 406 4.67 -14.92 9.39
CA PRO A 406 4.32 -13.91 10.38
C PRO A 406 2.97 -14.19 11.04
N GLU A 407 2.03 -14.78 10.31
CA GLU A 407 0.71 -15.15 10.82
C GLU A 407 0.83 -16.21 11.93
N VAL A 408 1.64 -17.24 11.70
CA VAL A 408 1.97 -18.26 12.70
C VAL A 408 2.63 -17.65 13.94
N CYS A 409 3.63 -16.79 13.76
CA CYS A 409 4.29 -16.11 14.87
C CYS A 409 3.30 -15.34 15.76
N LEU A 410 2.34 -14.65 15.14
CA LEU A 410 1.33 -13.88 15.86
C LEU A 410 0.26 -14.77 16.49
N GLY A 411 -0.12 -15.87 15.85
CA GLY A 411 -0.97 -16.90 16.47
C GLY A 411 -0.36 -17.50 17.74
N ILE A 412 0.96 -17.70 17.76
CA ILE A 412 1.68 -18.16 18.96
C ILE A 412 1.64 -17.08 20.05
N ALA A 413 1.89 -15.82 19.69
CA ALA A 413 1.84 -14.70 20.65
C ALA A 413 0.45 -14.55 21.30
N GLU A 414 -0.62 -14.63 20.49
CA GLU A 414 -2.00 -14.61 20.97
C GLU A 414 -2.28 -15.77 21.93
N TYR A 415 -1.94 -17.01 21.52
CA TYR A 415 -2.19 -18.20 22.33
C TYR A 415 -1.53 -18.10 23.71
N LEU A 416 -0.27 -17.64 23.77
CA LEU A 416 0.47 -17.47 25.01
C LEU A 416 -0.18 -16.42 25.92
N LEU A 417 -0.59 -15.27 25.38
CA LEU A 417 -1.17 -14.17 26.15
C LEU A 417 -2.61 -14.44 26.59
N GLU A 418 -3.40 -15.13 25.78
CA GLU A 418 -4.76 -15.55 26.13
C GLU A 418 -4.76 -16.60 27.25
N ASN A 419 -3.75 -17.48 27.28
CA ASN A 419 -3.61 -18.54 28.28
C ASN A 419 -2.63 -18.19 29.40
N LYS A 420 -2.16 -16.94 29.51
CA LYS A 420 -1.09 -16.54 30.44
C LYS A 420 -1.38 -16.87 31.92
N ASP A 421 -2.66 -16.87 32.30
CA ASP A 421 -3.12 -17.17 33.66
C ASP A 421 -3.73 -18.58 33.78
N ASN A 422 -3.82 -19.34 32.69
CA ASN A 422 -4.42 -20.66 32.64
C ASN A 422 -3.50 -21.73 33.24
N SER A 423 -3.93 -22.33 34.34
CA SER A 423 -3.21 -23.41 35.02
C SER A 423 -3.60 -24.81 34.56
N ALA A 424 -4.60 -24.95 33.70
CA ALA A 424 -4.94 -26.23 33.10
C ALA A 424 -3.89 -26.62 32.04
N PRO A 425 -3.69 -27.93 31.80
CA PRO A 425 -2.86 -28.39 30.69
C PRO A 425 -3.25 -27.74 29.36
N ALA A 426 -2.25 -27.30 28.60
CA ALA A 426 -2.43 -26.63 27.33
C ALA A 426 -3.03 -27.60 26.28
N THR A 427 -4.06 -27.13 25.57
CA THR A 427 -4.77 -27.87 24.54
C THR A 427 -4.65 -27.21 23.18
N ASP A 428 -4.76 -27.98 22.11
CA ASP A 428 -4.92 -27.45 20.76
C ASP A 428 -6.35 -26.94 20.50
N ASP A 429 -6.65 -26.58 19.25
CA ASP A 429 -7.94 -26.06 18.82
C ASP A 429 -9.09 -27.07 18.92
N MET A 430 -8.78 -28.37 19.01
CA MET A 430 -9.73 -29.46 19.18
C MET A 430 -9.88 -29.89 20.64
N GLY A 431 -9.17 -29.24 21.57
CA GLY A 431 -9.20 -29.57 22.99
C GLY A 431 -8.24 -30.69 23.39
N ASP A 432 -7.40 -31.19 22.47
CA ASP A 432 -6.46 -32.26 22.77
C ASP A 432 -5.19 -31.73 23.45
N LEU A 433 -4.73 -32.46 24.47
CA LEU A 433 -3.53 -32.11 25.23
C LEU A 433 -2.30 -32.00 24.31
N ILE A 434 -1.63 -30.84 24.34
CA ILE A 434 -0.40 -30.60 23.59
C ILE A 434 0.73 -31.48 24.14
N ASN A 435 0.89 -31.50 25.47
CA ASN A 435 1.88 -32.34 26.15
C ASN A 435 1.24 -33.52 26.89
N LYS A 436 0.54 -34.38 26.14
CA LYS A 436 -0.15 -35.57 26.67
C LYS A 436 0.80 -36.53 27.41
N ASP A 437 2.01 -36.73 26.88
CA ASP A 437 3.02 -37.64 27.44
C ASP A 437 3.39 -37.27 28.88
N ALA A 438 3.48 -35.97 29.20
CA ALA A 438 3.78 -35.50 30.55
C ALA A 438 2.65 -35.76 31.53
N VAL A 439 1.40 -35.59 31.08
CA VAL A 439 0.21 -35.90 31.88
C VAL A 439 0.11 -37.40 32.14
N GLN A 440 0.39 -38.22 31.12
CA GLN A 440 0.45 -39.68 31.24
C GLN A 440 1.56 -40.13 32.18
N ALA A 441 2.77 -39.57 32.05
CA ALA A 441 3.90 -39.85 32.94
C ALA A 441 3.57 -39.56 34.40
N ALA A 442 2.93 -38.42 34.68
CA ALA A 442 2.50 -38.04 36.03
C ALA A 442 1.44 -39.00 36.61
N ALA A 443 0.68 -39.68 35.75
CA ALA A 443 -0.28 -40.72 36.13
C ALA A 443 0.33 -42.13 36.19
N GLY A 444 1.66 -42.27 36.09
CA GLY A 444 2.35 -43.56 36.09
C GLY A 444 2.22 -44.36 34.78
N ILE A 445 1.68 -43.75 33.72
CA ILE A 445 1.55 -44.38 32.40
C ILE A 445 2.84 -44.15 31.62
N LYS A 446 3.39 -45.22 31.03
CA LYS A 446 4.61 -45.16 30.24
C LYS A 446 4.43 -44.20 29.04
N PRO A 447 5.26 -43.15 28.91
CA PRO A 447 5.16 -42.19 27.80
C PRO A 447 5.42 -42.82 26.43
N GLY A 448 4.82 -42.27 25.39
CA GLY A 448 5.03 -42.70 24.01
C GLY A 448 6.35 -42.21 23.40
N THR A 449 7.04 -41.28 24.05
CA THR A 449 8.30 -40.70 23.59
C THR A 449 9.33 -40.61 24.72
N PRO A 450 10.64 -40.68 24.41
CA PRO A 450 11.71 -40.56 25.41
C PRO A 450 11.95 -39.12 25.89
N ILE A 451 11.56 -38.11 25.09
CA ILE A 451 11.66 -36.70 25.46
C ILE A 451 10.30 -36.22 25.95
N VAL A 452 10.16 -36.15 27.26
CA VAL A 452 8.91 -35.74 27.92
C VAL A 452 9.16 -34.50 28.77
N PRO A 453 8.91 -33.29 28.24
CA PRO A 453 8.98 -32.07 29.03
C PRO A 453 7.96 -32.12 30.16
N ARG A 454 8.30 -31.62 31.36
CA ARG A 454 7.43 -31.69 32.54
C ARG A 454 6.31 -30.67 32.54
N LEU A 455 6.54 -29.50 31.93
CA LEU A 455 5.56 -28.43 31.91
C LEU A 455 4.36 -28.82 31.04
N THR A 456 3.16 -28.56 31.56
CA THR A 456 1.90 -28.87 30.86
C THR A 456 1.06 -27.63 30.60
N ASN A 457 1.24 -26.53 31.34
CA ASN A 457 0.39 -25.35 31.27
C ASN A 457 1.18 -24.06 30.95
N ILE A 458 0.49 -23.08 30.36
CA ILE A 458 1.09 -21.82 29.89
C ILE A 458 1.49 -20.91 31.05
N ARG A 459 0.71 -20.89 32.14
CA ARG A 459 1.03 -20.07 33.32
C ARG A 459 2.39 -20.41 33.90
N ASP A 460 2.71 -21.68 34.05
CA ASP A 460 3.99 -22.14 34.62
C ASP A 460 5.13 -22.06 33.60
N LEU A 461 4.84 -22.19 32.31
CA LEU A 461 5.79 -21.88 31.23
C LEU A 461 6.26 -20.41 31.30
N LEU A 462 5.33 -19.45 31.38
CA LEU A 462 5.68 -18.02 31.41
C LEU A 462 6.38 -17.59 32.72
N LYS A 463 6.29 -18.39 33.78
CA LYS A 463 7.13 -18.22 34.98
C LYS A 463 8.57 -18.67 34.74
N THR A 464 8.78 -19.66 33.88
CA THR A 464 10.04 -20.38 33.73
C THR A 464 10.94 -19.80 32.64
N ILE A 465 10.38 -19.33 31.51
CA ILE A 465 11.15 -18.83 30.36
C ILE A 465 10.79 -17.39 29.97
N GLN A 466 11.67 -16.77 29.17
CA GLN A 466 11.34 -15.64 28.30
C GLN A 466 11.11 -16.13 26.87
N ILE A 467 10.13 -15.56 26.18
CA ILE A 467 9.84 -15.89 24.78
C ILE A 467 9.93 -14.61 23.96
N ILE A 468 10.80 -14.55 22.97
CA ILE A 468 10.94 -13.41 22.06
C ILE A 468 10.41 -13.82 20.70
N ILE A 469 9.37 -13.14 20.22
CA ILE A 469 8.75 -13.41 18.92
C ILE A 469 9.05 -12.24 17.98
N ILE A 470 9.61 -12.55 16.81
CA ILE A 470 9.96 -11.61 15.73
C ILE A 470 9.20 -12.03 14.46
N PRO A 471 7.95 -11.56 14.27
CA PRO A 471 7.12 -12.03 13.16
C PRO A 471 7.67 -11.68 11.78
N VAL A 472 8.40 -10.57 11.66
CA VAL A 472 8.98 -10.11 10.38
C VAL A 472 10.42 -9.69 10.60
N LEU A 473 11.35 -10.60 10.31
CA LEU A 473 12.79 -10.32 10.35
C LEU A 473 13.25 -9.47 9.15
N ASN A 474 12.66 -9.67 7.98
CA ASN A 474 12.98 -8.96 6.73
C ASN A 474 11.83 -8.01 6.30
N PRO A 475 11.60 -6.89 7.01
CA PRO A 475 10.44 -6.03 6.73
C PRO A 475 10.53 -5.33 5.36
N ASP A 476 11.72 -5.10 4.83
CA ASP A 476 11.90 -4.50 3.51
C ASP A 476 11.53 -5.47 2.37
N GLY A 477 12.03 -6.70 2.43
CA GLY A 477 11.70 -7.76 1.47
C GLY A 477 10.23 -8.17 1.57
N TYR A 478 9.72 -8.30 2.80
CA TYR A 478 8.32 -8.65 3.07
C TYR A 478 7.35 -7.62 2.48
N ASP A 479 7.50 -6.33 2.81
CA ASP A 479 6.62 -5.29 2.25
C ASP A 479 6.74 -5.17 0.72
N PHE A 480 7.95 -5.34 0.18
CA PHE A 480 8.14 -5.28 -1.27
C PHE A 480 7.48 -6.47 -1.98
N SER A 481 7.53 -7.67 -1.42
CA SER A 481 6.88 -8.86 -1.97
C SER A 481 5.35 -8.67 -2.12
N HIS A 482 4.73 -7.81 -1.30
CA HIS A 482 3.31 -7.43 -1.39
C HIS A 482 3.00 -6.41 -2.50
N THR A 483 3.98 -5.94 -3.24
CA THR A 483 3.76 -5.10 -4.43
C THR A 483 3.58 -5.97 -5.68
N ALA A 484 2.97 -5.42 -6.74
CA ALA A 484 2.86 -6.13 -8.01
C ALA A 484 4.24 -6.50 -8.59
N ALA A 485 5.25 -5.63 -8.41
CA ALA A 485 6.63 -5.90 -8.83
C ALA A 485 7.27 -7.03 -8.00
N GLY A 486 7.08 -6.99 -6.69
CA GLY A 486 7.58 -8.04 -5.79
C GLY A 486 6.94 -9.40 -6.05
N ARG A 487 5.64 -9.46 -6.31
CA ARG A 487 4.95 -10.71 -6.70
C ARG A 487 5.47 -11.28 -8.01
N LYS A 488 5.72 -10.44 -9.01
CA LYS A 488 6.23 -10.85 -10.33
C LYS A 488 7.74 -11.17 -10.32
N SER A 489 8.45 -10.84 -9.25
CA SER A 489 9.88 -11.10 -9.13
C SER A 489 10.16 -12.60 -9.17
N TYR A 490 11.34 -12.96 -9.70
CA TYR A 490 11.75 -14.37 -9.86
C TYR A 490 10.67 -15.19 -10.58
N TYR A 491 10.15 -14.63 -11.68
CA TYR A 491 9.16 -15.26 -12.56
C TYR A 491 7.87 -15.73 -11.85
N GLY A 492 7.43 -14.98 -10.83
CA GLY A 492 6.21 -15.28 -10.08
C GLY A 492 6.44 -16.08 -8.80
N ALA A 493 7.67 -16.50 -8.49
CA ALA A 493 8.00 -17.09 -7.18
C ALA A 493 7.92 -16.06 -6.04
N GLY A 494 7.92 -14.76 -6.36
CA GLY A 494 7.83 -13.67 -5.40
C GLY A 494 9.19 -13.26 -4.83
N TRP A 495 9.27 -12.02 -4.35
CA TRP A 495 10.51 -11.47 -3.81
C TRP A 495 10.93 -12.10 -2.48
N ARG A 496 12.04 -12.83 -2.50
CA ARG A 496 12.63 -13.55 -1.36
C ARG A 496 13.66 -12.74 -0.55
N PRO A 497 14.67 -12.09 -1.17
CA PRO A 497 15.77 -11.45 -0.43
C PRO A 497 15.35 -10.22 0.37
N ASN A 498 16.28 -9.58 1.09
CA ASN A 498 16.08 -8.21 1.56
C ASN A 498 16.10 -7.22 0.38
N ARG A 499 16.19 -5.90 0.64
CA ARG A 499 16.18 -4.87 -0.41
C ARG A 499 17.50 -4.12 -0.56
N ARG A 500 18.61 -4.66 -0.03
CA ARG A 500 19.92 -4.01 -0.09
C ARG A 500 20.32 -3.69 -1.54
N ASP A 501 20.63 -2.43 -1.83
CA ASP A 501 21.31 -2.08 -3.07
C ASP A 501 22.72 -2.69 -3.08
N THR A 502 22.95 -3.60 -4.02
CA THR A 502 24.26 -4.17 -4.26
C THR A 502 24.92 -3.31 -5.33
N ALA A 503 26.18 -2.90 -5.16
CA ALA A 503 26.85 -1.93 -6.05
C ALA A 503 27.09 -2.44 -7.51
N LEU A 504 26.33 -3.43 -7.97
CA LEU A 504 26.18 -3.85 -9.36
C LEU A 504 24.88 -3.32 -9.98
N THR A 505 24.16 -2.42 -9.32
CA THR A 505 22.89 -1.84 -9.79
C THR A 505 22.96 -1.13 -11.14
N ASP A 506 24.15 -0.62 -11.50
CA ASP A 506 24.38 0.02 -12.79
C ASP A 506 24.85 -0.96 -13.88
N LYS A 507 25.07 -2.24 -13.53
CA LYS A 507 25.54 -3.28 -14.46
C LYS A 507 24.42 -4.28 -14.71
N LYS A 508 23.77 -4.17 -15.87
CA LYS A 508 22.80 -5.15 -16.37
C LYS A 508 23.51 -6.48 -16.64
N GLU A 509 23.07 -7.56 -16.02
CA GLU A 509 23.43 -8.92 -16.44
C GLU A 509 22.47 -9.31 -17.58
N ILE A 510 23.00 -9.56 -18.79
CA ILE A 510 22.21 -9.88 -19.97
C ILE A 510 22.68 -11.24 -20.51
N CYS A 511 21.73 -12.16 -20.71
CA CYS A 511 21.97 -13.47 -21.31
C CYS A 511 21.49 -13.50 -22.77
N TYR A 512 22.29 -14.08 -23.66
CA TYR A 512 22.07 -14.07 -25.11
C TYR A 512 21.96 -15.49 -25.68
N ARG A 513 21.15 -15.65 -26.74
CA ARG A 513 21.17 -16.84 -27.61
C ARG A 513 22.40 -16.82 -28.51
N ARG A 514 22.73 -17.99 -29.11
CA ARG A 514 23.87 -18.15 -30.06
C ARG A 514 23.81 -17.20 -31.26
N ASP A 515 22.60 -16.82 -31.69
CA ASP A 515 22.37 -15.87 -32.79
C ASP A 515 22.51 -14.39 -32.37
N GLY A 516 22.89 -14.12 -31.11
CA GLY A 516 23.02 -12.78 -30.55
C GLY A 516 21.68 -12.15 -30.16
N THR A 517 20.56 -12.86 -30.27
CA THR A 517 19.26 -12.36 -29.82
C THR A 517 19.12 -12.49 -28.29
N PRO A 518 18.49 -11.51 -27.62
CA PRO A 518 18.20 -11.62 -26.20
C PRO A 518 17.26 -12.79 -25.91
N TYR A 519 17.46 -13.50 -24.80
CA TYR A 519 16.43 -14.41 -24.30
C TYR A 519 15.19 -13.59 -23.87
N ALA A 520 14.16 -13.55 -24.71
CA ALA A 520 12.92 -12.82 -24.43
C ALA A 520 12.00 -13.55 -23.42
N SER A 521 12.19 -14.86 -23.22
CA SER A 521 11.46 -15.72 -22.26
C SER A 521 12.27 -16.99 -21.99
N PRO A 522 12.31 -17.53 -20.75
CA PRO A 522 13.06 -18.74 -20.42
C PRO A 522 12.66 -19.92 -21.32
N PRO A 523 13.52 -20.96 -21.48
CA PRO A 523 13.16 -22.16 -22.22
C PRO A 523 11.82 -22.72 -21.72
N ALA A 524 11.00 -23.29 -22.62
CA ALA A 524 9.71 -23.86 -22.23
C ALA A 524 9.90 -24.91 -21.12
N GLY A 525 9.18 -24.76 -20.00
CA GLY A 525 9.30 -25.63 -18.82
C GLY A 525 10.29 -25.17 -17.74
N VAL A 526 10.98 -24.04 -17.95
CA VAL A 526 11.92 -23.43 -16.99
C VAL A 526 11.26 -22.25 -16.26
N GLU A 527 11.31 -22.25 -14.93
CA GLU A 527 10.80 -21.19 -14.06
C GLU A 527 11.78 -20.04 -13.86
N HIS A 528 13.09 -20.27 -13.78
CA HIS A 528 14.04 -19.20 -13.41
C HIS A 528 15.45 -19.51 -13.91
N CYS A 529 16.19 -18.52 -14.41
CA CYS A 529 17.61 -18.66 -14.77
C CYS A 529 18.46 -17.59 -14.09
N PHE A 530 19.64 -17.97 -13.58
CA PHE A 530 20.59 -17.10 -12.87
C PHE A 530 22.04 -17.59 -13.06
N LEU A 531 23.01 -16.75 -12.74
CA LEU A 531 24.41 -17.14 -12.73
C LEU A 531 24.76 -17.86 -11.41
N ALA A 532 25.28 -19.08 -11.52
CA ALA A 532 25.83 -19.83 -10.40
C ALA A 532 27.35 -19.98 -10.59
N ASP A 533 28.09 -20.00 -9.48
CA ASP A 533 29.52 -20.30 -9.51
C ASP A 533 29.71 -21.79 -9.85
N TYR A 534 30.55 -22.12 -10.83
CA TYR A 534 30.97 -23.49 -11.14
C TYR A 534 32.41 -23.70 -10.67
N ASP A 535 32.61 -24.73 -9.86
CA ASP A 535 33.93 -25.13 -9.37
C ASP A 535 34.52 -26.14 -10.36
N ALA A 536 35.37 -25.64 -11.26
CA ALA A 536 36.06 -26.45 -12.25
C ALA A 536 37.39 -26.99 -11.69
N SER A 537 37.39 -27.78 -10.61
CA SER A 537 38.61 -28.52 -10.25
C SER A 537 38.40 -29.78 -9.38
N GLU A 538 38.92 -30.89 -9.89
CA GLU A 538 39.37 -32.04 -9.07
C GLU A 538 40.84 -31.87 -8.61
N ALA A 539 41.51 -30.76 -8.93
CA ALA A 539 42.93 -30.57 -8.65
C ALA A 539 43.17 -29.81 -7.34
N GLY A 540 43.42 -30.55 -6.26
CA GLY A 540 43.60 -30.04 -4.89
C GLY A 540 44.90 -29.28 -4.60
N ASP A 541 45.29 -28.28 -5.40
CA ASP A 541 46.56 -27.55 -5.19
C ASP A 541 46.44 -26.18 -4.49
N GLY A 542 45.24 -25.69 -4.21
CA GLY A 542 45.05 -24.49 -3.40
C GLY A 542 45.57 -23.18 -4.01
N SER A 543 45.82 -23.16 -5.32
CA SER A 543 45.97 -21.91 -6.06
C SER A 543 44.60 -21.21 -6.20
N ASP A 544 44.57 -19.87 -6.26
CA ASP A 544 43.37 -19.07 -6.55
C ASP A 544 42.87 -19.43 -7.95
N LEU A 545 42.02 -20.46 -8.07
CA LEU A 545 41.54 -20.98 -9.35
C LEU A 545 40.47 -20.06 -9.95
N SER A 546 40.55 -19.91 -11.28
CA SER A 546 39.63 -19.15 -12.12
C SER A 546 38.22 -19.73 -12.09
N GLU A 547 37.39 -19.25 -11.17
CA GLU A 547 35.96 -19.61 -11.07
C GLU A 547 35.21 -19.22 -12.37
N GLU A 548 34.48 -20.16 -12.98
CA GLU A 548 33.61 -19.89 -14.14
C GLU A 548 32.16 -19.72 -13.68
N GLU A 549 31.46 -18.69 -14.17
CA GLU A 549 30.04 -18.48 -13.89
C GLU A 549 29.21 -19.25 -14.93
N VAL A 550 28.36 -20.16 -14.47
CA VAL A 550 27.52 -21.03 -15.30
C VAL A 550 26.06 -20.62 -15.14
N MET A 551 25.35 -20.46 -16.25
CA MET A 551 23.92 -20.14 -16.21
C MET A 551 23.11 -21.38 -15.82
N VAL A 552 22.34 -21.24 -14.74
CA VAL A 552 21.55 -22.30 -14.15
C VAL A 552 20.08 -21.95 -14.27
N CYS A 553 19.28 -22.89 -14.78
CA CYS A 553 17.85 -22.76 -15.00
C CYS A 553 17.04 -23.79 -14.18
N GLU A 554 16.15 -23.34 -13.31
CA GLU A 554 15.23 -24.17 -12.49
C GLU A 554 13.94 -24.47 -13.27
N SER A 555 13.41 -25.71 -13.29
CA SER A 555 12.13 -26.06 -13.92
C SER A 555 10.93 -26.08 -12.96
N VAL A 556 9.72 -26.14 -13.54
CA VAL A 556 8.41 -26.06 -12.84
C VAL A 556 8.22 -27.17 -11.79
N ASP A 557 8.88 -28.31 -11.96
CA ASP A 557 8.88 -29.45 -11.03
C ASP A 557 10.00 -29.39 -9.98
N GLN A 558 10.67 -28.25 -9.82
CA GLN A 558 11.87 -28.08 -9.00
C GLN A 558 13.05 -29.00 -9.39
N LYS A 559 12.98 -29.69 -10.54
CA LYS A 559 14.17 -30.35 -11.09
C LYS A 559 15.07 -29.28 -11.70
N THR A 560 16.37 -29.54 -11.66
CA THR A 560 17.34 -28.64 -12.26
C THR A 560 17.62 -29.09 -13.68
N LEU A 561 17.26 -28.27 -14.66
CA LEU A 561 17.87 -28.37 -15.98
C LEU A 561 19.23 -27.68 -15.90
N ARG A 562 20.27 -28.48 -15.63
CA ARG A 562 21.63 -28.02 -15.90
C ARG A 562 21.70 -27.85 -17.41
N LEU A 563 21.86 -26.61 -17.88
CA LEU A 563 22.16 -26.37 -19.30
C LEU A 563 23.59 -26.82 -19.67
N PHE A 564 24.24 -27.53 -18.75
CA PHE A 564 25.60 -28.05 -18.79
C PHE A 564 25.57 -29.51 -18.41
N ASP A 565 26.02 -30.35 -19.34
CA ASP A 565 26.21 -31.77 -19.12
C ASP A 565 27.45 -31.96 -18.24
N SER A 566 27.29 -32.59 -17.07
CA SER A 566 28.39 -32.86 -16.13
C SER A 566 29.39 -33.92 -16.63
N SER A 567 29.15 -34.54 -17.79
CA SER A 567 30.10 -35.46 -18.42
C SER A 567 31.21 -34.77 -19.23
N LEU A 568 31.13 -33.44 -19.41
CA LEU A 568 32.11 -32.67 -20.17
C LEU A 568 33.33 -32.31 -19.29
N ASN A 569 34.32 -33.20 -19.27
CA ASN A 569 35.63 -32.97 -18.66
C ASN A 569 36.49 -32.10 -19.60
N VAL A 570 36.19 -30.80 -19.71
CA VAL A 570 36.88 -29.87 -20.64
C VAL A 570 37.43 -28.65 -19.90
N SER A 571 38.67 -28.28 -20.21
CA SER A 571 39.29 -27.04 -19.71
C SER A 571 38.49 -25.79 -20.13
N SER A 572 38.55 -24.72 -19.35
CA SER A 572 37.89 -23.41 -19.56
C SER A 572 37.85 -22.96 -21.02
N ASP A 573 39.00 -23.01 -21.70
CA ASP A 573 39.14 -22.61 -23.10
C ASP A 573 38.38 -23.49 -24.10
N LYS A 574 38.19 -24.77 -23.79
CA LYS A 574 37.43 -25.74 -24.60
C LYS A 574 35.95 -25.76 -24.22
N MET A 575 35.59 -25.28 -23.02
CA MET A 575 34.21 -25.17 -22.57
C MET A 575 33.46 -24.09 -23.35
N PHE A 576 34.11 -22.96 -23.62
CA PHE A 576 33.58 -21.93 -24.53
C PHE A 576 33.29 -22.49 -25.92
N GLU A 577 34.25 -23.17 -26.54
CA GLU A 577 34.07 -23.80 -27.85
C GLU A 577 32.97 -24.87 -27.82
N ALA A 578 32.86 -25.69 -26.77
CA ALA A 578 31.80 -26.70 -26.65
C ALA A 578 30.38 -26.11 -26.47
N ILE A 579 30.25 -24.92 -25.86
CA ILE A 579 28.98 -24.18 -25.74
C ILE A 579 28.68 -23.46 -27.05
N TYR A 580 29.68 -22.81 -27.64
CA TYR A 580 29.59 -22.01 -28.86
C TYR A 580 29.34 -22.87 -30.11
N SER A 581 29.96 -24.05 -30.18
CA SER A 581 29.82 -25.02 -31.28
C SER A 581 28.62 -25.96 -31.12
N SER A 582 28.01 -26.04 -29.92
CA SER A 582 26.85 -26.89 -29.66
C SER A 582 25.66 -26.53 -30.56
N THR A 583 25.11 -27.55 -31.23
CA THR A 583 23.88 -27.44 -32.03
C THR A 583 22.61 -27.58 -31.18
N ASN A 584 22.74 -27.86 -29.87
CA ASN A 584 21.62 -27.99 -28.94
C ASN A 584 21.10 -26.59 -28.51
N PRO A 585 19.84 -26.23 -28.81
CA PRO A 585 19.27 -24.89 -28.59
C PRO A 585 19.12 -24.49 -27.11
N ALA A 586 19.45 -25.38 -26.17
CA ALA A 586 19.36 -25.13 -24.74
C ALA A 586 20.62 -24.49 -24.11
N ARG A 587 21.76 -24.41 -24.81
CA ARG A 587 23.01 -23.88 -24.22
C ARG A 587 23.13 -22.36 -24.41
N VAL A 588 23.47 -21.62 -23.35
CA VAL A 588 23.39 -20.13 -23.29
C VAL A 588 24.68 -19.52 -22.76
N VAL A 589 25.02 -18.33 -23.24
CA VAL A 589 26.18 -17.53 -22.80
C VAL A 589 25.67 -16.24 -22.12
N CYS A 590 26.08 -16.00 -20.89
CA CYS A 590 25.79 -14.78 -20.14
C CYS A 590 27.10 -14.04 -19.86
N ALA A 591 27.12 -12.73 -20.06
CA ALA A 591 28.28 -11.90 -19.77
C ALA A 591 27.95 -10.92 -18.65
N THR A 592 28.72 -10.96 -17.55
CA THR A 592 28.73 -9.91 -16.53
C THR A 592 29.83 -8.90 -16.85
N GLY A 593 29.59 -7.62 -16.57
CA GLY A 593 30.61 -6.58 -16.68
C GLY A 593 31.73 -6.66 -15.63
N GLN A 594 32.00 -7.84 -15.05
CA GLN A 594 32.94 -8.03 -13.94
C GLN A 594 34.18 -8.88 -14.24
N ARG A 595 34.37 -9.46 -15.45
CA ARG A 595 35.69 -10.01 -15.82
C ARG A 595 36.13 -9.65 -17.24
N ARG A 596 37.36 -9.15 -17.31
CA ARG A 596 38.14 -8.71 -18.49
C ARG A 596 38.29 -9.82 -19.55
N VAL A 597 38.25 -11.08 -19.11
CA VAL A 597 38.53 -12.30 -19.89
C VAL A 597 37.62 -12.45 -21.11
N TRP A 598 36.32 -12.17 -20.95
CA TRP A 598 35.34 -12.32 -22.04
C TRP A 598 35.39 -11.18 -23.07
N LYS A 599 36.03 -10.06 -22.74
CA LYS A 599 36.19 -8.91 -23.65
C LYS A 599 37.41 -9.08 -24.56
N GLU A 600 38.44 -9.76 -24.06
CA GLU A 600 39.73 -9.96 -24.74
C GLU A 600 39.71 -11.15 -25.72
N LYS A 601 38.94 -12.23 -25.45
CA LYS A 601 38.72 -13.31 -26.45
C LYS A 601 37.75 -12.91 -27.57
N TRP A 602 36.67 -12.20 -27.25
CA TRP A 602 35.68 -11.74 -28.23
C TRP A 602 36.22 -10.69 -29.22
N THR A 603 37.32 -10.00 -28.86
CA THR A 603 38.04 -9.08 -29.75
C THR A 603 39.08 -9.77 -30.62
N ALA A 604 39.51 -10.99 -30.27
CA ALA A 604 40.49 -11.76 -31.03
C ALA A 604 39.88 -12.44 -32.28
N ASP A 605 38.61 -12.83 -32.25
CA ASP A 605 37.93 -13.55 -33.36
C ASP A 605 37.39 -12.65 -34.48
N ASN A 606 37.80 -11.37 -34.52
CA ASN A 606 37.50 -10.41 -35.60
C ASN A 606 36.03 -10.15 -35.95
N ASP A 607 35.02 -10.68 -35.25
CA ASP A 607 33.62 -10.30 -35.45
C ASP A 607 33.29 -8.98 -34.72
N LYS A 608 33.84 -7.88 -35.24
CA LYS A 608 33.56 -6.52 -34.80
C LYS A 608 32.06 -6.17 -34.88
N ALA A 609 31.24 -6.92 -35.64
CA ALA A 609 29.81 -6.68 -35.77
C ALA A 609 28.99 -7.32 -34.63
N ALA A 610 29.44 -8.44 -34.06
CA ALA A 610 28.86 -9.01 -32.84
C ALA A 610 29.09 -8.12 -31.61
N VAL A 611 30.32 -7.58 -31.48
CA VAL A 611 30.69 -6.61 -30.42
C VAL A 611 29.84 -5.33 -30.50
N LYS A 612 29.66 -4.80 -31.71
CA LYS A 612 28.84 -3.60 -31.93
C LYS A 612 27.34 -3.85 -31.67
N ARG A 613 26.83 -5.06 -31.94
CA ARG A 613 25.44 -5.47 -31.66
C ARG A 613 25.17 -5.65 -30.16
N ALA A 614 26.08 -6.28 -29.41
CA ALA A 614 25.96 -6.39 -27.95
C ALA A 614 26.06 -5.03 -27.23
N THR A 615 26.81 -4.09 -27.80
CA THR A 615 26.92 -2.71 -27.25
C THR A 615 25.69 -1.85 -27.58
N ALA A 616 24.88 -2.21 -28.59
CA ALA A 616 23.80 -1.38 -29.12
C ALA A 616 22.38 -1.76 -28.68
N LEU A 617 22.17 -2.91 -28.02
CA LEU A 617 20.82 -3.43 -27.74
C LEU A 617 20.61 -3.58 -26.23
N ALA A 618 19.95 -2.57 -25.64
CA ALA A 618 19.79 -2.37 -24.19
C ALA A 618 18.59 -3.13 -23.58
N ASP A 619 18.00 -4.07 -24.32
CA ASP A 619 16.59 -4.48 -24.16
C ASP A 619 16.43 -5.98 -23.81
N GLY A 620 17.49 -6.63 -23.29
CA GLY A 620 17.44 -8.01 -22.78
C GLY A 620 17.03 -8.09 -21.30
N TYR A 621 16.59 -9.27 -20.84
CA TYR A 621 16.07 -9.55 -19.49
C TYR A 621 17.01 -9.02 -18.39
N ILE A 622 16.52 -8.09 -17.56
CA ILE A 622 17.25 -7.47 -16.45
C ILE A 622 16.74 -8.08 -15.15
N GLN A 623 17.48 -9.00 -14.54
CA GLN A 623 17.26 -9.29 -13.13
C GLN A 623 17.95 -8.20 -12.32
N ASN A 624 17.17 -7.32 -11.70
CA ASN A 624 17.74 -6.26 -10.87
C ASN A 624 18.55 -6.90 -9.73
N SER A 625 19.84 -6.60 -9.67
CA SER A 625 20.83 -7.10 -8.71
C SER A 625 20.66 -6.49 -7.31
N HIS A 626 19.47 -6.62 -6.74
CA HIS A 626 19.17 -6.12 -5.40
C HIS A 626 18.89 -7.26 -4.42
N GLY A 627 19.32 -7.04 -3.18
CA GLY A 627 18.98 -7.87 -2.05
C GLY A 627 19.97 -9.01 -1.82
N VAL A 628 20.06 -9.40 -0.57
CA VAL A 628 20.83 -10.56 -0.08
C VAL A 628 19.84 -11.53 0.54
N ASP A 629 20.00 -12.83 0.28
CA ASP A 629 19.28 -13.87 1.00
C ASP A 629 19.83 -13.91 2.44
N ILE A 630 19.03 -13.43 3.39
CA ILE A 630 19.42 -13.35 4.81
C ILE A 630 19.76 -14.74 5.33
N ASN A 631 19.07 -15.80 4.88
CA ASN A 631 19.34 -17.19 5.28
C ASN A 631 20.47 -17.84 4.45
N ARG A 632 21.33 -17.03 3.83
CA ARG A 632 22.65 -17.39 3.30
C ARG A 632 23.76 -16.50 3.87
N ASN A 633 23.43 -15.53 4.72
CA ASN A 633 24.34 -14.49 5.18
C ASN A 633 24.96 -14.77 6.55
N PHE A 634 24.62 -15.85 7.25
CA PHE A 634 25.14 -16.15 8.57
C PHE A 634 26.58 -16.67 8.54
N GLN A 635 27.32 -16.42 9.62
CA GLN A 635 28.78 -16.63 9.67
C GLN A 635 29.23 -18.08 9.57
N TYR A 636 28.46 -19.03 10.10
CA TYR A 636 28.88 -20.41 10.11
C TYR A 636 28.76 -21.02 8.72
N LYS A 637 29.88 -21.57 8.23
CA LYS A 637 29.96 -22.20 6.91
C LYS A 637 29.38 -21.27 5.83
N TRP A 638 29.65 -19.97 5.90
CA TRP A 638 29.13 -18.95 4.99
C TRP A 638 29.61 -19.13 3.53
N ASP A 639 30.86 -19.55 3.36
CA ASP A 639 31.52 -19.73 2.05
C ASP A 639 32.22 -21.10 2.02
N VAL A 640 31.44 -22.18 2.06
CA VAL A 640 32.01 -23.54 1.98
C VAL A 640 32.38 -23.81 0.54
N VAL A 641 33.68 -23.82 0.22
CA VAL A 641 34.17 -23.95 -1.16
C VAL A 641 34.42 -25.40 -1.59
N LYS A 642 34.81 -26.31 -0.67
CA LYS A 642 35.38 -27.62 -1.02
C LYS A 642 34.40 -28.81 -1.05
N ASN A 643 34.56 -29.66 -2.06
CA ASN A 643 34.10 -31.06 -2.17
C ASN A 643 32.59 -31.32 -2.03
N GLN A 644 31.75 -30.41 -2.52
CA GLN A 644 30.30 -30.63 -2.56
C GLN A 644 29.81 -30.55 -4.00
N GLU A 645 29.32 -31.67 -4.54
CA GLU A 645 28.84 -31.86 -5.92
C GLU A 645 27.61 -30.98 -6.30
N ASN A 646 27.10 -30.18 -5.35
CA ASN A 646 25.89 -29.37 -5.50
C ASN A 646 26.21 -27.87 -5.44
N LEU A 647 26.16 -27.21 -6.59
CA LEU A 647 26.53 -25.80 -6.80
C LEU A 647 25.51 -24.77 -6.28
N PHE A 648 24.35 -25.21 -5.80
CA PHE A 648 23.27 -24.35 -5.28
C PHE A 648 23.42 -23.93 -3.81
N ILE A 649 24.45 -24.45 -3.15
CA ILE A 649 24.66 -24.28 -1.71
C ILE A 649 24.91 -22.79 -1.38
N ARG A 650 25.58 -22.06 -2.28
CA ARG A 650 26.01 -20.66 -2.16
C ARG A 650 25.98 -19.98 -3.53
N SER A 651 25.44 -18.75 -3.62
CA SER A 651 25.64 -17.92 -4.82
C SER A 651 26.39 -16.65 -4.46
N ARG A 652 27.47 -16.35 -5.22
CA ARG A 652 28.18 -15.07 -5.21
C ARG A 652 27.57 -14.05 -6.18
N SER A 653 26.64 -14.47 -7.04
CA SER A 653 25.99 -13.60 -8.01
C SER A 653 24.87 -12.77 -7.36
N PRO A 654 24.93 -11.42 -7.39
CA PRO A 654 23.91 -10.57 -6.80
C PRO A 654 22.54 -10.58 -7.51
N SER A 655 22.41 -11.20 -8.68
CA SER A 655 21.11 -11.43 -9.33
C SER A 655 20.40 -12.68 -8.79
N SER A 656 21.12 -13.56 -8.08
CA SER A 656 20.57 -14.80 -7.54
C SER A 656 19.63 -14.55 -6.35
N ARG A 657 18.51 -15.28 -6.34
CA ARG A 657 17.56 -15.27 -5.21
C ARG A 657 18.15 -15.85 -3.91
N VAL A 658 19.27 -16.57 -4.01
CA VAL A 658 20.04 -17.15 -2.89
C VAL A 658 21.42 -16.50 -2.75
N TYR A 659 21.58 -15.27 -3.24
CA TYR A 659 22.82 -14.51 -3.10
C TYR A 659 23.21 -14.35 -1.63
N ARG A 660 24.41 -14.81 -1.27
CA ARG A 660 24.89 -14.90 0.12
C ARG A 660 25.37 -13.57 0.72
N GLY A 661 25.45 -12.52 -0.09
CA GLY A 661 26.05 -11.24 0.29
C GLY A 661 27.56 -11.19 0.04
N ARG A 662 28.16 -10.02 0.27
CA ARG A 662 29.60 -9.77 0.03
C ARG A 662 30.51 -10.27 1.15
N ALA A 663 29.95 -10.42 2.35
CA ALA A 663 30.64 -10.88 3.54
C ALA A 663 29.61 -11.59 4.43
N LYS A 664 30.08 -12.49 5.28
CA LYS A 664 29.26 -13.01 6.39
C LYS A 664 28.76 -11.86 7.27
N ALA A 665 27.53 -11.97 7.76
CA ALA A 665 26.84 -10.97 8.56
C ALA A 665 26.89 -9.54 7.96
N SER A 666 26.84 -9.44 6.62
CA SER A 666 26.82 -8.16 5.92
C SER A 666 25.49 -7.42 6.09
N GLU A 667 24.40 -8.14 6.33
CA GLU A 667 23.04 -7.57 6.42
C GLU A 667 22.69 -7.09 7.83
N GLN A 668 21.88 -6.03 7.94
CA GLN A 668 21.51 -5.47 9.24
C GLN A 668 20.54 -6.39 10.00
N GLU A 669 19.72 -7.14 9.28
CA GLU A 669 18.81 -8.15 9.78
C GLU A 669 19.58 -9.30 10.45
N THR A 670 20.59 -9.86 9.78
CA THR A 670 21.49 -10.89 10.34
C THR A 670 22.18 -10.39 11.61
N ARG A 671 22.77 -9.19 11.56
CA ARG A 671 23.41 -8.57 12.73
C ARG A 671 22.44 -8.23 13.86
N ALA A 672 21.16 -8.01 13.58
CA ALA A 672 20.15 -7.81 14.62
C ALA A 672 19.92 -9.11 15.40
N MET A 673 19.86 -10.25 14.71
CA MET A 673 19.74 -11.56 15.34
C MET A 673 20.99 -11.94 16.15
N GLU A 674 22.19 -11.78 15.58
CA GLU A 674 23.44 -12.07 16.30
C GLU A 674 23.56 -11.23 17.58
N ARG A 675 23.22 -9.93 17.52
CA ARG A 675 23.20 -9.07 18.71
C ARG A 675 22.15 -9.47 19.72
N LEU A 676 20.96 -9.87 19.27
CA LEU A 676 19.90 -10.34 20.17
C LEU A 676 20.35 -11.58 20.94
N ILE A 677 20.91 -12.57 20.23
CA ILE A 677 21.39 -13.81 20.82
C ILE A 677 22.54 -13.56 21.78
N ALA A 678 23.48 -12.68 21.44
CA ALA A 678 24.57 -12.31 22.33
C ALA A 678 24.12 -11.52 23.58
N GLN A 679 22.96 -10.84 23.53
CA GLN A 679 22.45 -10.00 24.63
C GLN A 679 21.54 -10.73 25.61
N LYS A 680 21.07 -11.93 25.26
CA LYS A 680 20.06 -12.67 26.01
C LYS A 680 20.53 -14.10 26.27
N ASN A 681 20.03 -14.71 27.33
CA ASN A 681 20.27 -16.13 27.62
C ASN A 681 19.46 -17.03 26.66
N VAL A 682 19.73 -16.99 25.35
CA VAL A 682 18.98 -17.74 24.34
C VAL A 682 19.39 -19.22 24.35
N VAL A 683 18.46 -20.12 24.68
CA VAL A 683 18.71 -21.58 24.71
C VAL A 683 18.19 -22.30 23.48
N ALA A 684 17.16 -21.76 22.82
CA ALA A 684 16.48 -22.43 21.72
C ALA A 684 15.84 -21.43 20.75
N LEU A 685 15.65 -21.85 19.50
CA LEU A 685 15.08 -21.02 18.44
C LEU A 685 14.24 -21.81 17.42
N ILE A 686 13.11 -21.24 16.99
CA ILE A 686 12.37 -21.68 15.78
C ILE A 686 12.43 -20.57 14.72
N ASP A 687 12.82 -20.94 13.50
CA ASP A 687 12.75 -20.10 12.30
C ASP A 687 11.69 -20.66 11.33
N TYR A 688 10.56 -19.94 11.19
CA TYR A 688 9.45 -20.36 10.33
C TYR A 688 9.68 -19.93 8.88
N HIS A 689 9.48 -20.88 7.98
CA HIS A 689 9.61 -20.76 6.53
C HIS A 689 8.39 -21.32 5.79
N SER A 690 8.37 -21.20 4.47
CA SER A 690 7.46 -21.97 3.62
C SER A 690 8.11 -22.40 2.30
N GLY A 691 7.56 -23.47 1.72
CA GLY A 691 8.11 -24.13 0.53
C GLY A 691 8.08 -25.65 0.63
N SER A 692 7.87 -26.22 1.81
CA SER A 692 7.58 -27.65 2.03
C SER A 692 6.75 -27.84 3.31
N THR A 693 6.60 -29.09 3.75
CA THR A 693 6.01 -29.47 5.04
C THR A 693 7.06 -30.26 5.82
N GLN A 694 8.03 -29.56 6.41
CA GLN A 694 9.17 -30.20 7.08
C GLN A 694 9.59 -29.48 8.37
N VAL A 695 10.01 -30.27 9.37
CA VAL A 695 10.68 -29.79 10.59
C VAL A 695 12.16 -30.12 10.45
N LEU A 696 12.96 -29.09 10.23
CA LEU A 696 14.35 -29.22 9.81
C LEU A 696 15.30 -28.91 10.98
N TYR A 697 16.21 -29.83 11.31
CA TYR A 697 17.25 -29.66 12.36
C TYR A 697 18.69 -29.65 11.78
N PRO A 698 19.70 -29.10 12.49
CA PRO A 698 21.06 -28.99 11.98
C PRO A 698 21.68 -30.33 11.55
N TYR A 699 22.60 -30.38 10.58
CA TYR A 699 23.12 -29.26 9.77
C TYR A 699 22.51 -29.21 8.37
N ALA A 700 22.32 -28.01 7.83
CA ALA A 700 21.92 -27.78 6.44
C ALA A 700 23.12 -27.85 5.48
N TYR A 701 24.31 -27.42 5.89
CA TYR A 701 25.45 -27.34 4.97
C TYR A 701 26.05 -28.70 4.58
N SER A 702 25.65 -29.79 5.25
CA SER A 702 26.16 -31.14 5.02
C SER A 702 25.10 -32.18 5.32
N THR A 703 24.99 -33.20 4.47
CA THR A 703 24.16 -34.40 4.72
C THR A 703 24.87 -35.46 5.56
N LYS A 704 26.21 -35.38 5.65
CA LYS A 704 27.04 -36.38 6.33
C LYS A 704 27.32 -36.01 7.78
N GLN A 705 27.56 -34.73 8.05
CA GLN A 705 27.90 -34.27 9.39
C GLN A 705 26.67 -34.20 10.28
N ARG A 706 26.81 -34.66 11.53
CA ARG A 706 25.73 -34.71 12.51
C ARG A 706 26.02 -33.75 13.68
N PRO A 707 24.98 -33.13 14.28
CA PRO A 707 25.11 -32.36 15.52
C PRO A 707 25.70 -33.17 16.68
N ASP A 708 26.80 -32.69 17.26
CA ASP A 708 27.58 -33.42 18.26
C ASP A 708 28.12 -32.56 19.42
N ARG A 709 27.62 -31.32 19.60
CA ARG A 709 28.07 -30.39 20.65
C ARG A 709 27.81 -30.84 22.09
N LYS A 710 26.98 -31.87 22.30
CA LYS A 710 26.51 -32.35 23.61
C LYS A 710 25.76 -31.29 24.43
N LEU A 711 25.22 -30.26 23.76
CA LEU A 711 24.38 -29.22 24.37
C LEU A 711 23.15 -29.83 25.05
N LEU A 712 22.65 -30.95 24.50
CA LEU A 712 21.40 -31.58 24.89
C LEU A 712 21.63 -32.89 25.66
N SER A 713 22.82 -33.05 26.26
CA SER A 713 23.27 -34.26 26.98
C SER A 713 22.32 -34.73 28.08
N ARG A 714 21.56 -33.81 28.71
CA ARG A 714 20.47 -34.11 29.65
C ARG A 714 19.47 -35.13 29.08
N TRP A 715 19.20 -35.06 27.79
CA TRP A 715 18.21 -35.91 27.11
C TRP A 715 18.86 -37.12 26.43
N HIS A 716 20.03 -36.94 25.83
CA HIS A 716 20.78 -38.02 25.17
C HIS A 716 22.25 -37.63 24.96
N GLU A 717 23.16 -38.61 24.97
CA GLU A 717 24.62 -38.40 24.76
C GLU A 717 24.99 -37.69 23.43
N LYS A 718 24.07 -37.69 22.46
CA LYS A 718 24.28 -37.16 21.10
C LYS A 718 23.15 -36.21 20.73
N ASP A 719 23.47 -34.94 20.51
CA ASP A 719 22.51 -33.88 20.16
C ASP A 719 21.67 -34.23 18.93
N TYR A 720 22.27 -34.85 17.90
CA TYR A 720 21.53 -35.32 16.71
C TYR A 720 20.31 -36.17 17.05
N GLN A 721 20.42 -37.07 18.04
CA GLN A 721 19.30 -37.93 18.44
C GLN A 721 18.19 -37.11 19.11
N VAL A 722 18.57 -36.13 19.93
CA VAL A 722 17.61 -35.23 20.58
C VAL A 722 16.89 -34.39 19.53
N PHE A 723 17.62 -33.78 18.59
CA PHE A 723 17.03 -32.99 17.50
C PHE A 723 16.05 -33.81 16.66
N ARG A 724 16.41 -35.03 16.27
CA ARG A 724 15.51 -35.92 15.52
C ARG A 724 14.22 -36.19 16.30
N GLN A 725 14.32 -36.57 17.57
CA GLN A 725 13.16 -36.88 18.41
C GLN A 725 12.27 -35.67 18.66
N VAL A 726 12.86 -34.49 18.89
CA VAL A 726 12.12 -33.22 19.02
C VAL A 726 11.40 -32.88 17.72
N ALA A 727 12.08 -32.99 16.58
CA ALA A 727 11.51 -32.70 15.27
C ALA A 727 10.39 -33.69 14.90
N ASP A 728 10.57 -34.99 15.16
CA ASP A 728 9.53 -36.01 14.99
C ASP A 728 8.30 -35.72 15.83
N LYS A 729 8.50 -35.31 17.09
CA LYS A 729 7.40 -34.96 18.00
C LYS A 729 6.64 -33.73 17.51
N ILE A 730 7.34 -32.70 17.06
CA ILE A 730 6.71 -31.51 16.46
C ILE A 730 5.95 -31.92 15.19
N ALA A 731 6.56 -32.66 14.27
CA ALA A 731 5.90 -33.14 13.05
C ALA A 731 4.63 -33.95 13.35
N ALA A 732 4.65 -34.80 14.39
CA ALA A 732 3.48 -35.53 14.84
C ALA A 732 2.35 -34.61 15.36
N LEU A 733 2.68 -33.50 16.04
CA LEU A 733 1.70 -32.51 16.46
C LEU A 733 1.11 -31.75 15.27
N LEU A 734 1.95 -31.38 14.30
CA LEU A 734 1.52 -30.67 13.09
C LEU A 734 0.63 -31.54 12.19
N ASN A 735 0.85 -32.87 12.20
CA ASN A 735 0.05 -33.86 11.48
C ASN A 735 -1.15 -34.40 12.26
N ARG A 736 -1.36 -33.98 13.51
CA ARG A 736 -2.30 -34.62 14.45
C ARG A 736 -3.72 -34.72 13.91
N HIS A 737 -4.18 -33.67 13.24
CA HIS A 737 -5.54 -33.54 12.74
C HIS A 737 -5.54 -33.43 11.22
N ASP A 738 -6.46 -34.13 10.56
CA ASP A 738 -6.70 -33.93 9.14
C ASP A 738 -7.33 -32.55 8.93
N ARG A 739 -6.62 -31.67 8.22
CA ARG A 739 -7.07 -30.32 7.88
C ARG A 739 -7.73 -30.23 6.51
N GLY A 740 -7.89 -31.35 5.82
CA GLY A 740 -8.51 -31.43 4.49
C GLY A 740 -7.70 -30.80 3.35
N ASP A 741 -6.46 -30.37 3.60
CA ASP A 741 -5.57 -29.79 2.59
C ASP A 741 -4.17 -30.42 2.65
N LYS A 742 -3.78 -31.08 1.55
CA LYS A 742 -2.51 -31.77 1.36
C LYS A 742 -1.27 -30.87 1.46
N SER A 743 -1.44 -29.55 1.40
CA SER A 743 -0.33 -28.61 1.49
C SER A 743 0.09 -28.27 2.92
N ILE A 744 -0.69 -28.70 3.92
CA ILE A 744 -0.46 -28.44 5.35
C ILE A 744 -0.60 -29.72 6.20
N VAL A 745 -0.39 -30.87 5.57
CA VAL A 745 -0.33 -32.19 6.21
C VAL A 745 0.84 -32.97 5.60
N GLY A 746 1.27 -34.05 6.27
CA GLY A 746 2.43 -34.83 5.81
C GLY A 746 3.76 -34.18 6.20
N TYR A 747 3.82 -33.52 7.35
CA TYR A 747 5.05 -32.99 7.90
C TYR A 747 6.05 -34.12 8.19
N THR A 748 7.30 -33.94 7.76
CA THR A 748 8.40 -34.86 8.04
C THR A 748 9.52 -34.17 8.82
N ALA A 749 10.25 -34.93 9.63
CA ALA A 749 11.46 -34.44 10.29
C ALA A 749 12.67 -34.80 9.44
N ALA A 750 13.53 -33.82 9.15
CA ALA A 750 14.72 -34.04 8.34
C ALA A 750 15.89 -33.15 8.76
N GLN A 751 17.11 -33.58 8.46
CA GLN A 751 18.29 -32.71 8.65
C GLN A 751 18.38 -31.65 7.54
N ASN A 752 18.15 -32.12 6.32
CA ASN A 752 18.25 -31.37 5.08
C ASN A 752 16.88 -31.27 4.42
N TYR A 753 16.68 -30.19 3.64
CA TYR A 753 15.45 -30.05 2.86
C TYR A 753 15.36 -31.19 1.84
N ASN A 754 14.21 -31.87 1.77
CA ASN A 754 14.02 -33.11 1.00
C ASN A 754 15.14 -34.16 1.20
N ASP A 755 15.72 -34.24 2.41
CA ASP A 755 16.80 -35.15 2.83
C ASP A 755 18.14 -35.05 2.07
N THR A 756 18.23 -34.19 1.06
CA THR A 756 19.35 -34.18 0.12
C THR A 756 19.89 -32.78 -0.16
N ASN A 757 19.07 -31.74 0.00
CA ASN A 757 19.46 -30.37 -0.34
C ASN A 757 20.30 -29.75 0.78
N VAL A 758 21.47 -29.26 0.37
CA VAL A 758 22.45 -28.61 1.23
C VAL A 758 22.42 -27.09 1.05
N ALA A 759 22.66 -26.35 2.12
CA ALA A 759 22.68 -24.88 2.12
C ALA A 759 23.73 -24.33 3.09
N SER A 760 24.52 -23.35 2.65
CA SER A 760 25.55 -22.69 3.45
C SER A 760 25.06 -21.38 4.06
N GLY A 761 25.69 -20.94 5.16
CA GLY A 761 25.39 -19.65 5.77
C GLY A 761 23.95 -19.50 6.27
N VAL A 762 23.31 -20.61 6.65
CA VAL A 762 21.94 -20.62 7.18
C VAL A 762 21.92 -20.28 8.67
N ALA A 763 20.84 -19.65 9.12
CA ALA A 763 20.65 -19.18 10.49
C ALA A 763 20.77 -20.32 11.51
N ARG A 764 20.02 -21.39 11.28
CA ARG A 764 19.93 -22.58 12.13
C ARG A 764 21.27 -23.21 12.49
N ASP A 765 22.10 -23.43 11.46
CA ASP A 765 23.41 -24.05 11.64
C ASP A 765 24.36 -23.12 12.40
N CYS A 766 24.25 -21.81 12.16
CA CYS A 766 25.02 -20.80 12.85
C CYS A 766 24.66 -20.72 14.33
N TYR A 767 23.36 -20.66 14.66
CA TYR A 767 22.85 -20.63 16.02
C TYR A 767 23.27 -21.87 16.80
N TYR A 768 23.15 -23.05 16.19
CA TYR A 768 23.59 -24.29 16.83
C TYR A 768 25.11 -24.35 16.99
N GLN A 769 25.88 -24.14 15.93
CA GLN A 769 27.33 -24.38 16.01
C GLN A 769 28.07 -23.29 16.78
N THR A 770 27.75 -22.03 16.49
CA THR A 770 28.53 -20.90 16.99
C THR A 770 27.96 -20.40 18.31
N GLU A 771 26.64 -20.31 18.41
CA GLU A 771 25.98 -19.63 19.55
C GLU A 771 25.53 -20.58 20.66
N GLY A 772 25.47 -21.90 20.43
CA GLY A 772 25.03 -22.86 21.46
C GLY A 772 23.53 -22.89 21.67
N VAL A 773 22.78 -22.54 20.63
CA VAL A 773 21.33 -22.46 20.66
C VAL A 773 20.73 -23.68 19.96
N ALA A 774 19.78 -24.35 20.61
CA ALA A 774 19.01 -25.42 19.97
C ALA A 774 18.03 -24.85 18.93
N ALA A 775 18.45 -24.79 17.66
CA ALA A 775 17.70 -24.13 16.59
C ALA A 775 17.05 -25.11 15.59
N LEU A 776 15.80 -24.85 15.22
CA LEU A 776 15.03 -25.60 14.22
C LEU A 776 14.44 -24.66 13.17
N ASN A 777 14.23 -25.18 11.96
CA ASN A 777 13.42 -24.52 10.94
C ASN A 777 12.12 -25.30 10.74
N ILE A 778 11.01 -24.61 10.53
CA ILE A 778 9.73 -25.25 10.22
C ILE A 778 9.15 -24.66 8.94
N GLU A 779 8.98 -25.50 7.93
CA GLU A 779 8.39 -25.18 6.64
C GLU A 779 6.88 -25.42 6.72
N VAL A 780 6.07 -24.36 6.74
CA VAL A 780 4.67 -24.42 7.19
C VAL A 780 3.64 -24.77 6.11
N HIS A 781 4.04 -24.78 4.83
CA HIS A 781 3.22 -25.26 3.72
C HIS A 781 4.05 -25.44 2.44
N ASN A 782 3.62 -26.31 1.54
CA ASN A 782 4.36 -26.65 0.32
C ASN A 782 3.92 -25.90 -0.97
N ARG A 783 2.94 -24.99 -0.90
CA ARG A 783 2.48 -24.21 -2.06
C ARG A 783 3.11 -22.81 -2.15
N ARG A 784 3.13 -22.22 -3.35
CA ARG A 784 3.49 -20.80 -3.57
C ARG A 784 2.24 -19.94 -3.53
N TYR A 785 1.77 -19.60 -2.33
CA TYR A 785 0.56 -18.83 -2.15
C TYR A 785 0.84 -17.34 -1.91
N THR A 786 -0.16 -16.52 -2.25
CA THR A 786 -0.19 -15.08 -2.02
C THR A 786 -1.56 -14.71 -1.44
N TYR A 787 -1.69 -13.56 -0.76
CA TYR A 787 -2.96 -12.99 -0.32
C TYR A 787 -3.97 -12.70 -1.45
N GLU A 788 -3.57 -12.79 -2.73
CA GLU A 788 -4.49 -12.71 -3.87
C GLU A 788 -5.22 -14.04 -4.11
N HIS A 789 -4.65 -15.16 -3.64
CA HIS A 789 -5.25 -16.48 -3.75
C HIS A 789 -6.29 -16.70 -2.64
N GLU A 790 -7.51 -17.09 -3.01
CA GLU A 790 -8.56 -17.43 -2.05
C GLU A 790 -8.20 -18.68 -1.24
N GLU A 791 -7.44 -19.63 -1.80
CA GLU A 791 -6.92 -20.77 -1.04
C GLU A 791 -6.01 -20.33 0.10
N PHE A 792 -5.15 -19.34 -0.12
CA PHE A 792 -4.26 -18.82 0.93
C PHE A 792 -5.05 -18.28 2.11
N LYS A 793 -6.08 -17.48 1.83
CA LYS A 793 -6.94 -16.90 2.86
C LYS A 793 -7.65 -17.95 3.69
N LYS A 794 -8.04 -19.07 3.07
CA LYS A 794 -8.72 -20.20 3.72
C LYS A 794 -7.76 -21.06 4.54
N ILE A 795 -6.53 -21.26 4.06
CA ILE A 795 -5.60 -22.21 4.67
C ILE A 795 -4.77 -21.62 5.81
N VAL A 796 -4.48 -20.31 5.81
CA VAL A 796 -3.68 -19.66 6.87
C VAL A 796 -4.22 -19.91 8.29
N PRO A 797 -5.53 -19.85 8.57
CA PRO A 797 -6.06 -20.24 9.87
C PRO A 797 -5.73 -21.69 10.26
N GLU A 798 -5.80 -22.62 9.31
CA GLU A 798 -5.46 -24.03 9.53
C GLU A 798 -3.95 -24.25 9.70
N ILE A 799 -3.10 -23.46 9.02
CA ILE A 799 -1.64 -23.43 9.26
C ILE A 799 -1.36 -23.05 10.71
N CYS A 800 -2.03 -22.03 11.25
CA CYS A 800 -1.82 -21.64 12.64
C CYS A 800 -2.30 -22.72 13.62
N LYS A 801 -3.46 -23.31 13.37
CA LYS A 801 -4.00 -24.40 14.20
C LYS A 801 -3.09 -25.63 14.24
N THR A 802 -2.37 -25.93 13.15
CA THR A 802 -1.38 -27.03 13.11
C THR A 802 -0.05 -26.65 13.76
N ASN A 803 0.45 -25.43 13.53
CA ASN A 803 1.80 -25.04 13.95
C ASN A 803 1.89 -24.56 15.40
N VAL A 804 0.85 -23.92 15.94
CA VAL A 804 0.87 -23.39 17.32
C VAL A 804 1.05 -24.50 18.35
N PRO A 805 0.35 -25.65 18.29
CA PRO A 805 0.61 -26.77 19.20
C PRO A 805 2.06 -27.25 19.18
N GLY A 806 2.69 -27.32 18.00
CA GLY A 806 4.10 -27.68 17.86
C GLY A 806 5.04 -26.67 18.54
N ALA A 807 4.79 -25.38 18.37
CA ALA A 807 5.55 -24.32 19.04
C ALA A 807 5.41 -24.37 20.56
N ILE A 808 4.19 -24.56 21.07
CA ILE A 808 3.93 -24.65 22.52
C ILE A 808 4.63 -25.86 23.12
N TRP A 809 4.58 -27.02 22.44
CA TRP A 809 5.32 -28.20 22.90
C TRP A 809 6.84 -27.97 22.90
N PHE A 810 7.38 -27.35 21.84
CA PHE A 810 8.79 -26.97 21.77
C PHE A 810 9.19 -26.03 22.93
N LEU A 811 8.33 -25.07 23.27
CA LEU A 811 8.57 -24.17 24.40
C LEU A 811 8.61 -24.90 25.74
N PHE A 812 7.75 -25.90 25.96
CA PHE A 812 7.83 -26.75 27.15
C PHE A 812 9.17 -27.51 27.23
N TRP A 813 9.63 -28.05 26.10
CA TRP A 813 10.93 -28.72 26.02
C TRP A 813 12.09 -27.76 26.27
N ALA A 814 12.08 -26.61 25.61
CA ALA A 814 13.12 -25.59 25.71
C ALA A 814 13.23 -25.00 27.12
N ALA A 815 12.14 -24.97 27.89
CA ALA A 815 12.13 -24.51 29.28
C ALA A 815 13.00 -25.35 30.23
N GLU A 816 13.35 -26.57 29.84
CA GLU A 816 14.24 -27.45 30.61
C GLU A 816 15.70 -27.40 30.15
N LEU A 817 15.99 -26.63 29.10
CA LEU A 817 17.36 -26.41 28.66
C LEU A 817 18.02 -25.38 29.59
N LYS A 818 19.29 -25.63 29.88
CA LYS A 818 20.16 -24.70 30.60
C LYS A 818 21.34 -24.39 29.68
N MET A 819 21.76 -23.13 29.64
CA MET A 819 23.10 -22.79 29.16
C MET A 819 24.14 -23.05 30.25
#